data_AF-A0A1I1N793-F1
#
_entry.id   AF-A0A1I1N793-F1
#
_cell.length_a   1.000
_cell.length_b   1.000
_cell.length_c   1.000
_cell.angle_alpha   90.00
_cell.angle_beta   90.00
_cell.angle_gamma   90.00
#
_symmetry.space_group_name_H-M   'P 1'
#
loop_
_entity.id
_entity.type
_entity.pdbx_description
1 polymer ?
#
loop_
_entity_poly.entity_id
_entity_poly.type
_entity_poly.pdbx_seq_one_letter_code
_entity_poly.pdbx_strand_id
1 'polypeptide(L)'
;MVRHAGWLWGLVPVALVWASANVLHTESIRRDIEARALAASAVAGAASGARGISVRISGRDVYLDGEAVTSDGANKALAQLQSEFGVRRVLGGLTQVIAQRPYSWSAARQGGLVTLAGFVPDEATALAILGAARALGPGLRIDDQQKIAFGAPVGFADLAGLLMRDLGQLSAGKVALDDSRYCVEGTAATPQSFVSLRERASLAAPQGFTRVDCTLSPPTVAPYRWSAEKDASGSVSVTGHYPSDAMRREITALLGRAFPAAGAVSDRMLPAAGEPPAFAARVTRAIADLARLRSGKTEIEGDAYRISGQGPESYEACEALKLNIAQGDGPDSVALASIACPPQPPAPKSEPAPAPSTNAPPADSAAPSMPAPANPAPVTPGPATTIEPQPAPRTAPRPLQWRAEKSENGIVLSGVAPDAAAKAAVLEAARAALSGGEVVDRTVVEAVPRGGPDYGEATRYALGLLGRMAQGSVSLAGSALSLTGAAADKAGWQVLEDALKGKALPAGLSLSGRPLLALRSYGFTASIDKSGGYLGGYLPDAAAKDAIAALIEASPLRGRVSDETEILPAAPTGFGVAARGVVQDLLRLDLGSASVVDREVNVRGLTCRALIRDEVETNLASGLPDGFAGKAEIGMRQTGCVIDPPSTCQNELDALTQRYYVMFGQGTAVVTLDPVTERAMTEAAAILKQCPASRVTIEGHANLDGERSGFNNLDLSNRRALRVREELIRRGIGPAQLEVRGYGTDRPLVAHGDPDARVKNRRVQFTVAK
;
A
#
# COMPACT_ATOMS: atom_id res chain seq x y z
N MET A 1 -97.60 37.59 26.78
CA MET A 1 -97.13 36.41 26.03
C MET A 1 -95.62 36.59 25.81
N VAL A 2 -94.76 36.44 26.83
CA VAL A 2 -94.10 35.18 27.25
C VAL A 2 -94.03 34.11 26.16
N ARG A 3 -92.92 34.13 25.41
CA ARG A 3 -92.22 33.05 24.70
C ARG A 3 -91.03 33.77 24.08
N HIS A 4 -89.80 33.64 24.57
CA HIS A 4 -88.76 32.81 23.94
C HIS A 4 -87.47 32.75 24.81
N ALA A 5 -87.57 32.46 26.11
CA ALA A 5 -86.39 32.20 26.96
C ALA A 5 -86.27 30.73 27.39
N GLY A 6 -87.07 29.83 26.80
CA GLY A 6 -87.06 28.39 27.12
C GLY A 6 -85.82 27.64 26.63
N TRP A 7 -85.05 28.20 25.67
CA TRP A 7 -83.81 27.55 25.21
C TRP A 7 -82.74 27.57 26.32
N LEU A 8 -82.64 28.65 27.11
CA LEU A 8 -81.57 28.84 28.10
C LEU A 8 -81.54 27.72 29.16
N TRP A 9 -82.71 27.20 29.55
CA TRP A 9 -82.79 26.05 30.45
C TRP A 9 -82.38 24.72 29.80
N GLY A 10 -82.47 24.62 28.46
CA GLY A 10 -81.91 23.53 27.68
C GLY A 10 -80.38 23.58 27.59
N LEU A 11 -79.74 24.73 27.81
CA LEU A 11 -78.27 24.82 27.83
C LEU A 11 -77.64 24.14 29.04
N VAL A 12 -78.32 24.08 30.18
CA VAL A 12 -77.79 23.42 31.38
C VAL A 12 -77.61 21.90 31.20
N PRO A 13 -78.63 21.13 30.76
CA PRO A 13 -78.44 19.70 30.47
C PRO A 13 -77.49 19.48 29.29
N VAL A 14 -77.48 20.36 28.28
CA VAL A 14 -76.50 20.29 27.19
C VAL A 14 -75.08 20.52 27.69
N ALA A 15 -74.85 21.49 28.58
CA ALA A 15 -73.55 21.77 29.18
C ALA A 15 -73.10 20.64 30.11
N LEU A 16 -74.01 20.04 30.88
CA LEU A 16 -73.72 18.88 31.72
C LEU A 16 -73.39 17.64 30.88
N VAL A 17 -74.15 17.35 29.83
CA VAL A 17 -73.87 16.25 28.90
C VAL A 17 -72.55 16.51 28.16
N TRP A 18 -72.30 17.74 27.72
CA TRP A 18 -71.05 18.13 27.08
C TRP A 18 -69.86 17.98 28.02
N ALA A 19 -69.96 18.47 29.26
CA ALA A 19 -68.88 18.34 30.25
C ALA A 19 -68.64 16.88 30.64
N SER A 20 -69.71 16.10 30.86
CA SER A 20 -69.62 14.67 31.17
C SER A 20 -68.99 13.88 30.02
N ALA A 21 -69.38 14.16 28.78
CA ALA A 21 -68.83 13.52 27.60
C ALA A 21 -67.34 13.87 27.41
N ASN A 22 -66.96 15.13 27.63
CA ASN A 22 -65.55 15.52 27.58
C ASN A 22 -64.74 14.87 28.70
N VAL A 23 -65.23 14.78 29.93
CA VAL A 23 -64.46 14.18 31.03
C VAL A 23 -64.32 12.66 30.87
N LEU A 24 -65.38 11.96 30.44
CA LEU A 24 -65.39 10.50 30.37
C LEU A 24 -64.74 9.94 29.09
N HIS A 25 -64.85 10.63 27.95
CA HIS A 25 -64.40 10.09 26.67
C HIS A 25 -63.07 10.64 26.17
N THR A 26 -62.57 11.76 26.71
CA THR A 26 -61.32 12.38 26.21
C THR A 26 -60.13 11.43 26.30
N GLU A 27 -59.99 10.70 27.41
CA GLU A 27 -58.83 9.81 27.61
C GLU A 27 -58.91 8.55 26.72
N SER A 28 -60.11 8.02 26.51
CA SER A 28 -60.34 6.88 25.61
C SER A 28 -60.06 7.26 24.15
N ILE A 29 -60.60 8.40 23.70
CA ILE A 29 -60.37 8.94 22.36
C ILE A 29 -58.89 9.26 22.14
N ARG A 30 -58.20 9.83 23.15
CA ARG A 30 -56.77 10.10 23.08
C ARG A 30 -55.95 8.83 22.83
N ARG A 31 -56.20 7.76 23.60
CA ARG A 31 -55.48 6.47 23.46
C ARG A 31 -55.78 5.78 22.13
N ASP A 32 -57.03 5.83 21.67
CA ASP A 32 -57.41 5.26 20.37
C ASP A 32 -56.68 5.98 19.21
N ILE A 33 -56.68 7.32 19.22
CA ILE A 33 -55.94 8.10 18.23
C ILE A 33 -54.43 7.83 18.37
N GLU A 34 -53.89 7.62 19.59
CA GLU A 34 -52.47 7.32 19.82
C GLU A 34 -52.06 5.99 19.20
N ALA A 35 -52.87 4.94 19.41
CA ALA A 35 -52.62 3.63 18.85
C ALA A 35 -52.69 3.62 17.31
N ARG A 36 -53.71 4.28 16.73
CA ARG A 36 -53.85 4.41 15.28
C ARG A 36 -52.75 5.27 14.68
N ALA A 37 -52.35 6.34 15.36
CA ALA A 37 -51.27 7.20 14.92
C ALA A 37 -49.91 6.49 14.98
N LEU A 38 -49.63 5.72 16.02
CA LEU A 38 -48.42 4.90 16.10
C LEU A 38 -48.37 3.86 14.97
N ALA A 39 -49.49 3.19 14.70
CA ALA A 39 -49.60 2.21 13.61
C ALA A 39 -49.41 2.86 12.22
N ALA A 40 -50.02 4.02 11.98
CA ALA A 40 -49.83 4.79 10.75
C ALA A 40 -48.38 5.28 10.57
N SER A 41 -47.70 5.60 11.68
CA SER A 41 -46.31 6.05 11.65
C SER A 41 -45.30 4.94 11.31
N ALA A 42 -45.64 3.67 11.55
CA ALA A 42 -44.78 2.52 11.22
C ALA A 42 -44.49 2.39 9.72
N VAL A 43 -45.34 2.98 8.85
CA VAL A 43 -45.18 2.99 7.39
C VAL A 43 -43.96 3.80 6.94
N ALA A 44 -43.43 4.69 7.79
CA ALA A 44 -42.19 5.42 7.52
C ALA A 44 -40.92 4.54 7.56
N GLY A 45 -41.05 3.30 8.04
CA GLY A 45 -39.95 2.32 8.15
C GLY A 45 -39.04 2.58 9.34
N ALA A 46 -38.35 1.54 9.79
CA ALA A 46 -37.32 1.61 10.83
C ALA A 46 -35.98 1.17 10.25
N ALA A 47 -34.91 1.90 10.55
CA ALA A 47 -33.53 1.50 10.27
C ALA A 47 -32.78 1.32 11.59
N SER A 48 -31.86 0.35 11.63
CA SER A 48 -30.95 0.21 12.77
C SER A 48 -30.15 1.50 12.93
N GLY A 49 -30.19 2.09 14.12
CA GLY A 49 -29.56 3.37 14.43
C GLY A 49 -30.44 4.62 14.33
N ALA A 50 -31.60 4.55 13.68
CA ALA A 50 -32.51 5.69 13.56
C ALA A 50 -33.26 5.98 14.86
N ARG A 51 -33.48 7.27 15.17
CA ARG A 51 -34.38 7.66 16.27
C ARG A 51 -35.79 7.17 15.97
N GLY A 52 -36.28 6.27 16.82
CA GLY A 52 -37.63 5.73 16.73
C GLY A 52 -38.67 6.84 16.68
N ILE A 53 -39.72 6.60 15.90
CA ILE A 53 -40.79 7.57 15.73
C ILE A 53 -41.60 7.64 17.02
N SER A 54 -41.71 8.84 17.57
CA SER A 54 -42.52 9.13 18.74
C SER A 54 -43.75 9.94 18.34
N VAL A 55 -44.88 9.57 18.93
CA VAL A 55 -46.18 10.21 18.70
C VAL A 55 -46.67 10.77 20.01
N ARG A 56 -47.07 12.05 20.04
CA ARG A 56 -47.70 12.67 21.20
C ARG A 56 -48.99 13.36 20.80
N ILE A 57 -50.05 13.17 21.56
CA ILE A 57 -51.37 13.75 21.25
C ILE A 57 -51.73 14.83 22.24
N SER A 58 -52.14 15.99 21.71
CA SER A 58 -52.76 17.07 22.49
C SER A 58 -54.14 17.38 21.90
N GLY A 59 -55.19 16.88 22.57
CA GLY A 59 -56.56 16.98 22.07
C GLY A 59 -56.73 16.20 20.75
N ARG A 60 -56.87 16.92 19.63
CA ARG A 60 -56.97 16.35 18.27
C ARG A 60 -55.74 16.61 17.40
N ASP A 61 -54.72 17.25 17.95
CA ASP A 61 -53.48 17.52 17.23
C ASP A 61 -52.44 16.45 17.59
N VAL A 62 -51.81 15.89 16.55
CA VAL A 62 -50.79 14.84 16.67
C VAL A 62 -49.43 15.48 16.45
N TYR A 63 -48.52 15.32 17.40
CA TYR A 63 -47.13 15.73 17.29
C TYR A 63 -46.27 14.51 16.93
N LEU A 64 -45.55 14.62 15.82
CA LEU A 64 -44.70 13.57 15.28
C LEU A 64 -43.24 14.03 15.29
N ASP A 65 -42.36 13.22 15.88
CA ASP A 65 -40.92 13.44 15.88
C ASP A 65 -40.20 12.10 15.70
N GLY A 66 -39.08 12.10 14.99
CA GLY A 66 -38.31 10.90 14.68
C GLY A 66 -37.61 10.95 13.32
N GLU A 67 -37.01 9.81 12.96
CA GLU A 67 -36.24 9.64 11.73
C GLU A 67 -36.90 8.59 10.82
N ALA A 68 -36.97 8.90 9.52
CA ALA A 68 -37.58 8.03 8.52
C ALA A 68 -36.53 7.55 7.50
N VAL A 69 -36.69 6.30 7.05
CA VAL A 69 -35.74 5.63 6.15
C VAL A 69 -35.80 6.20 4.73
N THR A 70 -36.97 6.69 4.31
CA THR A 70 -37.17 7.30 2.99
C THR A 70 -38.09 8.50 3.09
N SER A 71 -37.89 9.49 2.21
CA SER A 71 -38.81 10.63 2.06
C SER A 71 -40.22 10.18 1.66
N ASP A 72 -40.34 9.14 0.82
CA ASP A 72 -41.63 8.57 0.42
C ASP A 72 -42.36 7.91 1.60
N GLY A 73 -41.65 7.13 2.43
CA GLY A 73 -42.20 6.56 3.66
C GLY A 73 -42.63 7.63 4.67
N ALA A 74 -41.82 8.68 4.85
CA ALA A 74 -42.17 9.80 5.70
C ALA A 74 -43.45 10.51 5.22
N ASN A 75 -43.55 10.77 3.91
CA ASN A 75 -44.70 11.41 3.30
C ASN A 75 -45.95 10.54 3.40
N LYS A 76 -45.84 9.22 3.20
CA LYS A 76 -46.95 8.26 3.37
C LYS A 76 -47.42 8.19 4.81
N ALA A 77 -46.51 8.13 5.78
CA ALA A 77 -46.86 8.15 7.19
C ALA A 77 -47.59 9.45 7.59
N LEU A 78 -47.09 10.60 7.14
CA LEU A 78 -47.74 11.90 7.36
C LEU A 78 -49.12 11.99 6.69
N ALA A 79 -49.24 11.54 5.43
CA ALA A 79 -50.50 11.55 4.71
C ALA A 79 -51.54 10.60 5.35
N GLN A 80 -51.11 9.42 5.78
CA GLN A 80 -51.98 8.47 6.47
C GLN A 80 -52.45 9.03 7.81
N LEU A 81 -51.55 9.61 8.61
CA LEU A 81 -51.88 10.29 9.87
C LEU A 81 -52.85 11.47 9.68
N GLN A 82 -52.70 12.24 8.60
CA GLN A 82 -53.62 13.34 8.29
C GLN A 82 -55.00 12.84 7.86
N SER A 83 -55.08 11.63 7.29
CA SER A 83 -56.33 11.00 6.87
C SER A 83 -57.05 10.22 7.99
N GLU A 84 -56.39 10.01 9.14
CA GLU A 84 -56.96 9.27 10.26
C GLU A 84 -58.15 10.01 10.90
N PHE A 85 -59.26 9.29 11.06
CA PHE A 85 -60.48 9.85 11.62
C PHE A 85 -60.25 10.33 13.06
N GLY A 86 -60.50 11.62 13.29
CA GLY A 86 -60.32 12.28 14.60
C GLY A 86 -59.09 13.18 14.69
N VAL A 87 -58.11 13.02 13.78
CA VAL A 87 -56.96 13.94 13.69
C VAL A 87 -57.40 15.27 13.08
N ARG A 88 -56.95 16.39 13.65
CA ARG A 88 -57.22 17.74 13.14
C ARG A 88 -56.02 18.28 12.39
N ARG A 89 -54.83 18.15 12.98
CA ARG A 89 -53.55 18.58 12.42
C ARG A 89 -52.45 17.65 12.89
N VAL A 90 -51.45 17.45 12.03
CA VAL A 90 -50.19 16.81 12.38
C VAL A 90 -49.12 17.90 12.43
N LEU A 91 -48.37 17.98 13.52
CA LEU A 91 -47.35 18.98 13.81
C LEU A 91 -46.01 18.27 14.04
N GLY A 92 -44.90 18.91 13.66
CA GLY A 92 -43.57 18.28 13.65
C GLY A 92 -43.21 17.69 12.29
N GLY A 93 -42.31 16.71 12.25
CA GLY A 93 -41.85 16.10 11.01
C GLY A 93 -40.85 14.97 11.22
N LEU A 94 -40.81 14.05 10.26
CA LEU A 94 -39.78 13.02 10.23
C LEU A 94 -38.59 13.52 9.43
N THR A 95 -37.40 13.44 10.02
CA THR A 95 -36.17 13.76 9.32
C THR A 95 -35.71 12.54 8.52
N GLN A 96 -35.36 12.73 7.24
CA GLN A 96 -34.88 11.63 6.42
C GLN A 96 -33.43 11.30 6.77
N VAL A 97 -33.16 10.03 7.08
CA VAL A 97 -31.78 9.54 7.20
C VAL A 97 -31.30 9.02 5.84
N ILE A 98 -30.12 9.45 5.41
CA ILE A 98 -29.49 8.94 4.18
C ILE A 98 -28.64 7.74 4.58
N ALA A 99 -29.03 6.55 4.12
CA ALA A 99 -28.26 5.34 4.32
C ALA A 99 -26.93 5.40 3.55
N GLN A 100 -25.81 5.21 4.24
CA GLN A 100 -24.49 5.09 3.63
C GLN A 100 -24.38 3.79 2.85
N ARG A 101 -23.90 3.90 1.61
CA ARG A 101 -23.57 2.75 0.75
C ARG A 101 -22.29 3.03 -0.04
N PRO A 102 -21.30 2.12 -0.03
CA PRO A 102 -21.26 0.88 0.76
C PRO A 102 -21.18 1.12 2.27
N TYR A 103 -21.92 0.33 3.05
CA TYR A 103 -21.84 0.33 4.50
C TYR A 103 -20.65 -0.51 4.96
N SER A 104 -19.49 0.13 5.07
CA SER A 104 -18.23 -0.54 5.37
C SER A 104 -17.78 -0.37 6.82
N TRP A 105 -17.38 -1.48 7.44
CA TRP A 105 -16.80 -1.54 8.78
C TRP A 105 -15.64 -2.54 8.80
N SER A 106 -14.60 -2.28 9.58
CA SER A 106 -13.50 -3.22 9.76
C SER A 106 -12.81 -3.09 11.10
N ALA A 107 -12.18 -4.18 11.53
CA ALA A 107 -11.26 -4.21 12.65
C ALA A 107 -9.97 -4.91 12.22
N ALA A 108 -8.82 -4.28 12.47
CA ALA A 108 -7.51 -4.81 12.11
C ALA A 108 -6.64 -4.95 13.35
N ARG A 109 -5.84 -6.01 13.42
CA ARG A 109 -4.87 -6.26 14.48
C ARG A 109 -3.48 -6.36 13.86
N GLN A 110 -2.54 -5.57 14.35
CA GLN A 110 -1.14 -5.63 13.95
C GLN A 110 -0.25 -5.47 15.18
N GLY A 111 0.39 -6.56 15.59
CA GLY A 111 1.19 -6.60 16.82
C GLY A 111 0.36 -6.25 18.04
N GLY A 112 0.77 -5.19 18.75
CA GLY A 112 0.09 -4.68 19.97
C GLY A 112 -1.00 -3.64 19.71
N LEU A 113 -1.41 -3.39 18.47
CA LEU A 113 -2.43 -2.40 18.09
C LEU A 113 -3.64 -3.07 17.45
N VAL A 114 -4.83 -2.66 17.87
CA VAL A 114 -6.11 -2.98 17.24
C VAL A 114 -6.75 -1.67 16.76
N THR A 115 -7.03 -1.57 15.46
CA THR A 115 -7.69 -0.41 14.85
C THR A 115 -9.11 -0.78 14.46
N LEU A 116 -10.09 -0.01 14.93
CA LEU A 116 -11.50 -0.12 14.58
C LEU A 116 -11.86 1.03 13.65
N ALA A 117 -12.44 0.77 12.48
CA ALA A 117 -12.71 1.81 11.49
C ALA A 117 -13.99 1.53 10.70
N GLY A 118 -14.59 2.61 10.18
CA GLY A 118 -15.79 2.54 9.34
C GLY A 118 -17.07 2.89 10.09
N PHE A 119 -18.21 2.43 9.58
CA PHE A 119 -19.52 2.84 10.03
C PHE A 119 -20.15 1.86 11.02
N VAL A 120 -20.81 2.39 12.05
CA VAL A 120 -21.59 1.64 13.04
C VAL A 120 -22.99 2.23 13.17
N PRO A 121 -24.03 1.42 13.42
CA PRO A 121 -25.42 1.88 13.35
C PRO A 121 -25.75 2.87 14.47
N ASP A 122 -25.20 2.65 15.66
CA ASP A 122 -25.49 3.41 16.86
C ASP A 122 -24.31 3.35 17.86
N GLU A 123 -24.37 4.24 18.85
CA GLU A 123 -23.36 4.36 19.90
C GLU A 123 -23.27 3.09 20.77
N ALA A 124 -24.40 2.42 21.03
CA ALA A 124 -24.41 1.20 21.83
C ALA A 124 -23.62 0.07 21.14
N THR A 125 -23.79 -0.08 19.83
CA THR A 125 -23.04 -1.02 19.00
C THR A 125 -21.57 -0.65 18.95
N ALA A 126 -21.24 0.64 18.81
CA ALA A 126 -19.86 1.12 18.82
C ALA A 126 -19.13 0.73 20.12
N LEU A 127 -19.78 0.99 21.26
CA LEU A 127 -19.28 0.66 22.59
C LEU A 127 -19.16 -0.85 22.81
N ALA A 128 -20.09 -1.65 22.29
CA ALA A 128 -20.02 -3.10 22.36
C ALA A 128 -18.82 -3.65 21.58
N ILE A 129 -18.57 -3.13 20.38
CA ILE A 129 -17.40 -3.50 19.56
C ILE A 129 -16.10 -3.06 20.25
N LEU A 130 -16.05 -1.85 20.80
CA LEU A 130 -14.92 -1.35 21.57
C LEU A 130 -14.65 -2.22 22.80
N GLY A 131 -15.69 -2.65 23.50
CA GLY A 131 -15.61 -3.61 24.61
C GLY A 131 -15.04 -4.95 24.18
N ALA A 132 -15.52 -5.49 23.04
CA ALA A 132 -15.00 -6.71 22.46
C ALA A 132 -13.52 -6.58 22.06
N ALA A 133 -13.10 -5.43 21.53
CA ALA A 133 -11.71 -5.14 21.17
C ALA A 133 -10.79 -5.14 22.39
N ARG A 134 -11.24 -4.51 23.49
CA ARG A 134 -10.51 -4.51 24.77
C ARG A 134 -10.39 -5.90 25.39
N ALA A 135 -11.38 -6.76 25.17
CA ALA A 135 -11.39 -8.13 25.66
C ALA A 135 -10.44 -9.09 24.90
N LEU A 136 -9.85 -8.66 23.77
CA LEU A 136 -8.97 -9.51 22.96
C LEU A 136 -7.64 -9.84 23.64
N GLY A 137 -7.15 -8.99 24.56
CA GLY A 137 -5.95 -9.29 25.32
C GLY A 137 -5.43 -8.11 26.14
N PRO A 138 -4.84 -8.37 27.32
CA PRO A 138 -4.23 -7.34 28.14
C PRO A 138 -3.03 -6.72 27.40
N GLY A 139 -2.93 -5.38 27.42
CA GLY A 139 -1.82 -4.64 26.80
C GLY A 139 -1.98 -4.29 25.32
N LEU A 140 -3.11 -4.64 24.68
CA LEU A 140 -3.43 -4.18 23.33
C LEU A 140 -3.85 -2.70 23.37
N ARG A 141 -3.22 -1.87 22.56
CA ARG A 141 -3.67 -0.50 22.30
C ARG A 141 -4.84 -0.56 21.33
N ILE A 142 -5.92 0.17 21.63
CA ILE A 142 -7.09 0.25 20.76
C ILE A 142 -7.15 1.65 20.16
N ASP A 143 -7.10 1.74 18.84
CA ASP A 143 -7.34 2.94 18.05
C ASP A 143 -8.77 2.88 17.49
N ASP A 144 -9.67 3.69 18.04
CA ASP A 144 -11.08 3.69 17.68
C ASP A 144 -11.40 4.86 16.74
N GLN A 145 -11.66 4.54 15.48
CA GLN A 145 -11.99 5.46 14.40
C GLN A 145 -13.40 5.19 13.83
N GLN A 146 -14.28 4.57 14.63
CA GLN A 146 -15.65 4.28 14.22
C GLN A 146 -16.48 5.58 14.07
N LYS A 147 -17.41 5.57 13.12
CA LYS A 147 -18.34 6.67 12.88
C LYS A 147 -19.77 6.14 12.87
N ILE A 148 -20.65 6.82 13.58
CA ILE A 148 -22.07 6.47 13.56
C ILE A 148 -22.65 6.87 12.19
N ALA A 149 -23.27 5.91 11.49
CA ALA A 149 -23.99 6.17 10.25
C ALA A 149 -25.12 5.17 10.02
N PHE A 150 -26.11 5.60 9.24
CA PHE A 150 -27.26 4.79 8.86
C PHE A 150 -26.95 3.90 7.65
N GLY A 151 -27.70 2.81 7.49
CA GLY A 151 -27.55 1.89 6.35
C GLY A 151 -26.92 0.54 6.71
N ALA A 152 -26.70 0.27 8.01
CA ALA A 152 -26.21 -1.02 8.47
C ALA A 152 -27.14 -2.15 8.02
N PRO A 153 -26.60 -3.29 7.54
CA PRO A 153 -27.39 -4.48 7.26
C PRO A 153 -28.03 -5.01 8.55
N VAL A 154 -29.21 -5.62 8.41
CA VAL A 154 -29.88 -6.29 9.54
C VAL A 154 -28.96 -7.41 10.07
N GLY A 155 -28.73 -7.44 11.39
CA GLY A 155 -27.80 -8.39 12.01
C GLY A 155 -26.33 -7.92 12.07
N PHE A 156 -26.04 -6.66 11.70
CA PHE A 156 -24.68 -6.07 11.77
C PHE A 156 -24.01 -6.29 13.12
N ALA A 157 -24.68 -5.99 14.23
CA ALA A 157 -24.08 -6.05 15.57
C ALA A 157 -23.67 -7.48 15.95
N ASP A 158 -24.49 -8.48 15.63
CA ASP A 158 -24.20 -9.88 15.89
C ASP A 158 -23.01 -10.37 15.06
N LEU A 159 -22.96 -9.99 13.77
CA LEU A 159 -21.85 -10.32 12.89
C LEU A 159 -20.56 -9.60 13.31
N ALA A 160 -20.60 -8.31 13.64
CA ALA A 160 -19.45 -7.59 14.14
C ALA A 160 -18.90 -8.25 15.42
N GLY A 161 -19.75 -8.69 16.34
CA GLY A 161 -19.36 -9.46 17.51
C GLY A 161 -18.71 -10.81 17.17
N LEU A 162 -19.22 -11.53 16.16
CA LEU A 162 -18.58 -12.75 15.63
C LEU A 162 -17.19 -12.45 15.04
N LEU A 163 -17.09 -11.43 14.21
CA LEU A 163 -15.85 -11.01 13.56
C LEU A 163 -14.79 -10.56 14.58
N MET A 164 -15.18 -9.91 15.67
CA MET A 164 -14.25 -9.57 16.74
C MET A 164 -13.69 -10.81 17.44
N ARG A 165 -14.49 -11.88 17.62
CA ARG A 165 -13.97 -13.17 18.11
C ARG A 165 -13.00 -13.82 17.11
N ASP A 166 -13.23 -13.68 15.82
CA ASP A 166 -12.34 -14.17 14.77
C ASP A 166 -11.00 -13.41 14.81
N LEU A 167 -11.04 -12.09 14.93
CA LEU A 167 -9.86 -11.24 15.07
C LEU A 167 -9.01 -11.63 16.28
N GLY A 168 -9.63 -12.05 17.39
CA GLY A 168 -8.92 -12.55 18.57
C GLY A 168 -8.11 -13.82 18.33
N GLN A 169 -8.46 -14.60 17.32
CA GLN A 169 -7.75 -15.82 16.91
C GLN A 169 -6.61 -15.56 15.92
N LEU A 170 -6.42 -14.29 15.49
CA LEU A 170 -5.34 -13.87 14.59
C LEU A 170 -4.20 -13.22 15.37
N SER A 171 -2.95 -13.47 14.97
CA SER A 171 -1.77 -12.76 15.49
C SER A 171 -1.61 -11.40 14.81
N ALA A 172 -1.87 -11.36 13.49
CA ALA A 172 -2.00 -10.15 12.69
C ALA A 172 -3.02 -10.42 11.58
N GLY A 173 -3.90 -9.46 11.29
CA GLY A 173 -4.94 -9.64 10.30
C GLY A 173 -6.05 -8.61 10.37
N LYS A 174 -7.08 -8.81 9.56
CA LYS A 174 -8.22 -7.91 9.43
C LYS A 174 -9.52 -8.69 9.27
N VAL A 175 -10.55 -8.20 9.92
CA VAL A 175 -11.93 -8.58 9.67
C VAL A 175 -12.65 -7.38 9.06
N ALA A 176 -13.42 -7.62 8.00
CA ALA A 176 -14.11 -6.56 7.27
C ALA A 176 -15.53 -6.98 6.93
N LEU A 177 -16.43 -6.01 6.96
CA LEU A 177 -17.81 -6.11 6.53
C LEU A 177 -18.09 -4.96 5.55
N ASP A 178 -18.63 -5.28 4.39
CA ASP A 178 -18.99 -4.37 3.32
C ASP A 178 -20.40 -4.70 2.83
N ASP A 179 -21.38 -3.91 3.28
CA ASP A 179 -22.80 -4.23 3.18
C ASP A 179 -23.07 -5.64 3.76
N SER A 180 -23.55 -6.59 2.94
CA SER A 180 -23.78 -7.98 3.35
C SER A 180 -22.56 -8.89 3.20
N ARG A 181 -21.42 -8.39 2.71
CA ARG A 181 -20.25 -9.23 2.42
C ARG A 181 -19.19 -9.11 3.50
N TYR A 182 -18.70 -10.22 4.04
CA TYR A 182 -17.66 -10.17 5.07
C TYR A 182 -16.46 -11.05 4.74
N CYS A 183 -15.34 -10.69 5.33
CA CYS A 183 -14.03 -11.28 5.07
C CYS A 183 -13.22 -11.37 6.37
N VAL A 184 -12.48 -12.45 6.52
CA VAL A 184 -11.50 -12.65 7.61
C VAL A 184 -10.18 -13.03 6.94
N GLU A 185 -9.17 -12.17 7.09
CA GLU A 185 -7.86 -12.34 6.48
C GLU A 185 -6.73 -12.13 7.49
N GLY A 186 -5.59 -12.77 7.24
CA GLY A 186 -4.38 -12.62 8.05
C GLY A 186 -3.75 -13.94 8.48
N THR A 187 -2.97 -13.88 9.55
CA THR A 187 -2.23 -15.01 10.11
C THR A 187 -2.85 -15.42 11.43
N ALA A 188 -3.20 -16.70 11.56
CA ALA A 188 -3.71 -17.24 12.82
C ALA A 188 -2.68 -17.11 13.96
N ALA A 189 -3.15 -17.01 15.20
CA ALA A 189 -2.29 -16.92 16.37
C ALA A 189 -1.66 -18.26 16.74
N THR A 190 -2.40 -19.35 16.55
CA THR A 190 -1.97 -20.72 16.85
C THR A 190 -2.44 -21.69 15.77
N PRO A 191 -1.81 -22.87 15.61
CA PRO A 191 -2.26 -23.87 14.64
C PRO A 191 -3.71 -24.29 14.88
N GLN A 192 -4.13 -24.39 16.15
CA GLN A 192 -5.52 -24.68 16.54
C GLN A 192 -6.45 -23.55 16.13
N SER A 193 -6.07 -22.29 16.35
CA SER A 193 -6.83 -21.12 15.89
C SER A 193 -7.04 -21.14 14.37
N PHE A 194 -6.04 -21.54 13.59
CA PHE A 194 -6.19 -21.67 12.14
C PHE A 194 -7.23 -22.71 11.75
N VAL A 195 -7.23 -23.87 12.41
CA VAL A 195 -8.24 -24.92 12.20
C VAL A 195 -9.64 -24.40 12.57
N SER A 196 -9.80 -23.79 13.75
CA SER A 196 -11.07 -23.22 14.19
C SER A 196 -11.59 -22.09 13.28
N LEU A 197 -10.71 -21.27 12.71
CA LEU A 197 -11.07 -20.26 11.73
C LEU A 197 -11.53 -20.88 10.40
N ARG A 198 -10.84 -21.92 9.92
CA ARG A 198 -11.23 -22.67 8.71
C ARG A 198 -12.55 -23.43 8.87
N GLU A 199 -12.76 -24.07 10.02
CA GLU A 199 -14.01 -24.76 10.33
C GLU A 199 -15.17 -23.77 10.35
N ARG A 200 -15.01 -22.62 11.02
CA ARG A 200 -16.03 -21.56 10.99
C ARG A 200 -16.26 -20.97 9.61
N ALA A 201 -15.20 -20.82 8.82
CA ALA A 201 -15.29 -20.41 7.43
C ALA A 201 -16.08 -21.40 6.55
N SER A 202 -16.14 -22.68 6.94
CA SER A 202 -16.90 -23.72 6.23
C SER A 202 -18.38 -23.81 6.66
N LEU A 203 -18.75 -23.16 7.77
CA LEU A 203 -20.15 -23.09 8.21
C LEU A 203 -20.94 -22.13 7.32
N ALA A 204 -22.25 -22.35 7.23
CA ALA A 204 -23.14 -21.43 6.53
C ALA A 204 -23.06 -20.03 7.14
N ALA A 205 -22.94 -19.02 6.27
CA ALA A 205 -22.94 -17.62 6.70
C ALA A 205 -24.27 -17.27 7.41
N PRO A 206 -24.26 -16.35 8.40
CA PRO A 206 -25.48 -15.84 9.01
C PRO A 206 -26.46 -15.32 7.95
N GLN A 207 -27.77 -15.45 8.20
CA GLN A 207 -28.79 -15.02 7.24
C GLN A 207 -28.59 -13.55 6.83
N GLY A 208 -28.66 -13.28 5.53
CA GLY A 208 -28.46 -11.94 4.98
C GLY A 208 -27.00 -11.55 4.75
N PHE A 209 -26.03 -12.42 5.08
CA PHE A 209 -24.61 -12.18 4.85
C PHE A 209 -23.97 -13.23 3.94
N THR A 210 -22.92 -12.82 3.23
CA THR A 210 -22.13 -13.68 2.34
C THR A 210 -20.67 -13.56 2.71
N ARG A 211 -20.02 -14.70 2.98
CA ARG A 211 -18.58 -14.73 3.21
C ARG A 211 -17.85 -14.63 1.87
N VAL A 212 -16.83 -13.77 1.80
CA VAL A 212 -15.88 -13.70 0.69
C VAL A 212 -14.64 -14.50 1.06
N ASP A 213 -14.12 -15.27 0.11
CA ASP A 213 -12.87 -15.99 0.32
C ASP A 213 -11.69 -15.03 0.32
N CYS A 214 -11.01 -14.99 1.46
CA CYS A 214 -9.86 -14.13 1.72
C CYS A 214 -8.69 -14.95 2.23
N THR A 215 -7.49 -14.37 2.15
CA THR A 215 -6.24 -15.06 2.49
C THR A 215 -6.13 -15.27 3.99
N LEU A 216 -6.27 -16.52 4.43
CA LEU A 216 -5.97 -16.95 5.79
C LEU A 216 -4.71 -17.83 5.76
N SER A 217 -3.71 -17.44 6.53
CA SER A 217 -2.41 -18.13 6.61
C SER A 217 -2.22 -18.81 7.98
N PRO A 218 -1.60 -20.01 8.01
CA PRO A 218 -1.26 -20.66 9.27
C PRO A 218 -0.12 -19.89 9.98
N PRO A 219 0.03 -20.05 11.30
CA PRO A 219 1.13 -19.40 12.02
C PRO A 219 2.47 -20.01 11.64
N THR A 220 3.53 -19.22 11.77
CA THR A 220 4.91 -19.74 11.74
C THR A 220 5.29 -20.23 13.14
N VAL A 221 5.72 -21.47 13.28
CA VAL A 221 6.08 -22.08 14.58
C VAL A 221 7.56 -22.40 14.65
N ALA A 222 8.17 -22.15 15.80
CA ALA A 222 9.54 -22.52 16.12
C ALA A 222 9.61 -23.02 17.57
N PRO A 223 10.18 -24.22 17.85
CA PRO A 223 10.74 -25.17 16.88
C PRO A 223 9.67 -25.91 16.07
N TYR A 224 9.92 -26.12 14.78
CA TYR A 224 9.04 -26.90 13.91
C TYR A 224 9.24 -28.40 14.16
N ARG A 225 8.16 -29.10 14.50
CA ARG A 225 8.20 -30.51 14.90
C ARG A 225 7.25 -31.37 14.08
N TRP A 226 7.70 -32.55 13.69
CA TRP A 226 6.89 -33.60 13.09
C TRP A 226 7.28 -34.94 13.71
N SER A 227 6.32 -35.80 14.06
CA SER A 227 6.62 -37.13 14.58
C SER A 227 5.62 -38.18 14.15
N ALA A 228 6.10 -39.41 13.98
CA ALA A 228 5.28 -40.58 13.72
C ALA A 228 5.69 -41.70 14.68
N GLU A 229 4.71 -42.37 15.26
CA GLU A 229 4.91 -43.45 16.23
C GLU A 229 4.13 -44.69 15.79
N LYS A 230 4.82 -45.82 15.73
CA LYS A 230 4.29 -47.15 15.43
C LYS A 230 4.30 -48.00 16.69
N ASP A 231 3.13 -48.44 17.14
CA ASP A 231 3.02 -49.31 18.30
C ASP A 231 3.31 -50.79 17.96
N ALA A 232 3.32 -51.66 18.96
CA ALA A 232 3.56 -53.09 18.78
C ALA A 232 2.43 -53.82 18.03
N SER A 233 1.24 -53.23 17.93
CA SER A 233 0.11 -53.76 17.14
C SER A 233 0.23 -53.41 15.65
N GLY A 234 1.15 -52.49 15.30
CA GLY A 234 1.31 -51.96 13.95
C GLY A 234 0.46 -50.71 13.68
N SER A 235 -0.21 -50.15 14.69
CA SER A 235 -0.94 -48.88 14.59
C SER A 235 0.03 -47.71 14.53
N VAL A 236 -0.27 -46.70 13.73
CA VAL A 236 0.60 -45.53 13.51
C VAL A 236 -0.12 -44.25 13.89
N SER A 237 0.45 -43.46 14.79
CA SER A 237 -0.05 -42.11 15.08
C SER A 237 0.94 -41.06 14.58
N VAL A 238 0.44 -40.01 13.94
CA VAL A 238 1.27 -38.93 13.40
C VAL A 238 0.83 -37.61 14.01
N THR A 239 1.79 -36.86 14.54
CA THR A 239 1.57 -35.61 15.26
C THR A 239 2.59 -34.55 14.83
N GLY A 240 2.40 -33.31 15.25
CA GLY A 240 3.27 -32.18 14.88
C GLY A 240 2.66 -31.34 13.77
N HIS A 241 3.48 -30.84 12.86
CA HIS A 241 3.09 -29.80 11.92
C HIS A 241 3.23 -30.20 10.45
N TYR A 242 2.39 -29.62 9.59
CA TYR A 242 2.50 -29.72 8.13
C TYR A 242 2.34 -28.34 7.46
N PRO A 243 3.07 -28.06 6.37
CA PRO A 243 3.11 -26.73 5.75
C PRO A 243 1.92 -26.42 4.83
N SER A 244 1.28 -27.44 4.26
CA SER A 244 0.14 -27.23 3.34
C SER A 244 -0.78 -28.44 3.26
N ASP A 245 -2.03 -28.23 2.86
CA ASP A 245 -2.99 -29.31 2.60
C ASP A 245 -2.48 -30.29 1.53
N ALA A 246 -1.71 -29.81 0.55
CA ALA A 246 -1.08 -30.67 -0.45
C ALA A 246 -0.04 -31.60 0.19
N MET A 247 0.83 -31.06 1.04
CA MET A 247 1.81 -31.85 1.78
C MET A 247 1.14 -32.84 2.73
N ARG A 248 0.07 -32.44 3.44
CA ARG A 248 -0.70 -33.36 4.27
C ARG A 248 -1.21 -34.54 3.46
N ARG A 249 -1.81 -34.31 2.29
CA ARG A 249 -2.29 -35.38 1.40
C ARG A 249 -1.16 -36.31 0.96
N GLU A 250 0.02 -35.77 0.66
CA GLU A 250 1.20 -36.56 0.29
C GLU A 250 1.66 -37.44 1.46
N ILE A 251 1.77 -36.88 2.66
CA ILE A 251 2.12 -37.62 3.89
C ILE A 251 1.10 -38.72 4.17
N THR A 252 -0.20 -38.42 4.12
CA THR A 252 -1.26 -39.41 4.34
C THR A 252 -1.21 -40.53 3.29
N ALA A 253 -0.93 -40.20 2.03
CA ALA A 253 -0.78 -41.19 0.97
C ALA A 253 0.46 -42.08 1.18
N LEU A 254 1.59 -41.49 1.60
CA LEU A 254 2.80 -42.24 1.95
C LEU A 254 2.56 -43.19 3.12
N LEU A 255 1.89 -42.72 4.18
CA LEU A 255 1.51 -43.55 5.33
C LEU A 255 0.60 -44.71 4.90
N GLY A 256 -0.40 -44.46 4.06
CA GLY A 256 -1.29 -45.51 3.55
C GLY A 256 -0.57 -46.58 2.72
N ARG A 257 0.48 -46.20 1.99
CA ARG A 257 1.31 -47.15 1.22
C ARG A 257 2.28 -47.93 2.10
N ALA A 258 2.89 -47.26 3.08
CA ALA A 258 3.87 -47.86 3.98
C ALA A 258 3.23 -48.81 5.01
N PHE A 259 1.96 -48.56 5.38
CA PHE A 259 1.23 -49.32 6.40
C PHE A 259 -0.12 -49.84 5.84
N PRO A 260 -0.10 -50.84 4.93
CA PRO A 260 -1.29 -51.33 4.23
C PRO A 260 -2.20 -52.25 5.07
N ALA A 261 -1.74 -52.73 6.23
CA ALA A 261 -2.58 -53.50 7.16
C ALA A 261 -3.68 -52.58 7.72
N ALA A 262 -4.93 -52.83 7.35
CA ALA A 262 -6.06 -51.97 7.64
C ALA A 262 -6.24 -51.73 9.15
N GLY A 263 -6.20 -50.46 9.58
CA GLY A 263 -6.96 -50.07 10.78
C GLY A 263 -6.50 -48.92 11.67
N ALA A 264 -5.28 -48.39 11.62
CA ALA A 264 -4.90 -47.43 12.67
C ALA A 264 -3.82 -46.40 12.30
N VAL A 265 -3.91 -45.78 11.12
CA VAL A 265 -3.20 -44.50 10.90
C VAL A 265 -4.05 -43.37 11.49
N SER A 266 -3.66 -42.84 12.65
CA SER A 266 -4.28 -41.69 13.30
C SER A 266 -3.51 -40.41 12.98
N ASP A 267 -4.07 -39.56 12.12
CA ASP A 267 -3.52 -38.25 11.81
C ASP A 267 -4.02 -37.20 12.81
N ARG A 268 -3.10 -36.63 13.58
CA ARG A 268 -3.32 -35.52 14.52
C ARG A 268 -2.38 -34.35 14.22
N MET A 269 -1.87 -34.25 12.99
CA MET A 269 -1.00 -33.15 12.60
C MET A 269 -1.80 -31.84 12.48
N LEU A 270 -1.14 -30.71 12.70
CA LEU A 270 -1.72 -29.38 12.64
C LEU A 270 -1.03 -28.50 11.60
N PRO A 271 -1.77 -27.64 10.88
CA PRO A 271 -1.19 -26.77 9.86
C PRO A 271 -0.33 -25.68 10.50
N ALA A 272 0.93 -25.56 10.07
CA ALA A 272 1.85 -24.51 10.49
C ALA A 272 2.97 -24.31 9.45
N ALA A 273 3.45 -23.08 9.32
CA ALA A 273 4.64 -22.73 8.53
C ALA A 273 5.91 -22.77 9.39
N GLY A 274 7.07 -22.80 8.74
CA GLY A 274 8.39 -22.84 9.42
C GLY A 274 9.11 -24.18 9.28
N GLU A 275 8.74 -24.96 8.28
CA GLU A 275 9.31 -26.27 8.01
C GLU A 275 10.83 -26.20 7.72
N PRO A 276 11.60 -27.21 8.14
CA PRO A 276 13.02 -27.27 7.82
C PRO A 276 13.27 -27.51 6.33
N PRO A 277 14.46 -27.18 5.81
CA PRO A 277 14.84 -27.49 4.43
C PRO A 277 14.66 -28.98 4.11
N ALA A 278 14.18 -29.26 2.90
CA ALA A 278 13.91 -30.62 2.40
C ALA A 278 12.93 -31.43 3.28
N PHE A 279 11.98 -30.77 3.97
CA PHE A 279 10.98 -31.41 4.84
C PHE A 279 10.30 -32.64 4.22
N ALA A 280 9.84 -32.56 2.97
CA ALA A 280 9.18 -33.68 2.29
C ALA A 280 10.08 -34.93 2.17
N ALA A 281 11.36 -34.74 1.83
CA ALA A 281 12.33 -35.83 1.74
C ALA A 281 12.62 -36.42 3.13
N ARG A 282 12.74 -35.58 4.17
CA ARG A 282 12.94 -36.01 5.55
C ARG A 282 11.76 -36.83 6.07
N VAL A 283 10.52 -36.39 5.82
CA VAL A 283 9.30 -37.13 6.21
C VAL A 283 9.18 -38.45 5.46
N THR A 284 9.47 -38.45 4.15
CA THR A 284 9.46 -39.67 3.34
C THR A 284 10.44 -40.71 3.90
N ARG A 285 11.66 -40.28 4.24
CA ARG A 285 12.66 -41.13 4.90
C ARG A 285 12.19 -41.60 6.28
N ALA A 286 11.67 -40.69 7.11
CA ALA A 286 11.20 -41.03 8.45
C ALA A 286 10.07 -42.08 8.44
N ILE A 287 9.16 -42.01 7.47
CA ILE A 287 8.10 -43.02 7.28
C ILE A 287 8.70 -44.35 6.83
N ALA A 288 9.66 -44.33 5.90
CA ALA A 288 10.31 -45.55 5.41
C ALA A 288 11.14 -46.25 6.50
N ASP A 289 11.86 -45.49 7.33
CA ASP A 289 12.64 -46.02 8.44
C ASP A 289 11.72 -46.59 9.53
N LEU A 290 10.62 -45.90 9.85
CA LEU A 290 9.60 -46.40 10.79
C LEU A 290 8.93 -47.68 10.30
N ALA A 291 8.71 -47.82 8.99
CA ALA A 291 8.13 -49.03 8.41
C ALA A 291 9.02 -50.27 8.60
N ARG A 292 10.34 -50.10 8.72
CA ARG A 292 11.33 -51.17 8.98
C ARG A 292 11.40 -51.58 10.46
N LEU A 293 10.90 -50.75 11.38
CA LEU A 293 10.84 -51.05 12.80
C LEU A 293 9.62 -51.93 13.11
N ARG A 294 9.72 -52.80 14.12
CA ARG A 294 8.56 -53.52 14.66
C ARG A 294 7.64 -52.58 15.42
N SER A 295 8.24 -51.77 16.28
CA SER A 295 7.61 -50.65 17.00
C SER A 295 8.66 -49.57 17.23
N GLY A 296 8.23 -48.31 17.32
CA GLY A 296 9.17 -47.20 17.48
C GLY A 296 8.58 -45.85 17.18
N LYS A 297 9.40 -44.81 17.29
CA LYS A 297 9.05 -43.42 17.02
C LYS A 297 10.12 -42.76 16.18
N THR A 298 9.69 -41.97 15.20
CA THR A 298 10.54 -41.04 14.46
C THR A 298 10.10 -39.61 14.75
N GLU A 299 11.07 -38.72 14.94
CA GLU A 299 10.84 -37.31 15.24
C GLU A 299 11.80 -36.43 14.44
N ILE A 300 11.26 -35.37 13.84
CA ILE A 300 11.98 -34.33 13.13
C ILE A 300 11.74 -33.03 13.91
N GLU A 301 12.81 -32.40 14.39
CA GLU A 301 12.77 -31.13 15.11
C GLU A 301 13.85 -30.19 14.53
N GLY A 302 13.43 -29.22 13.71
CA GLY A 302 14.38 -28.44 12.91
C GLY A 302 15.23 -29.35 12.02
N ASP A 303 16.56 -29.29 12.19
CA ASP A 303 17.51 -30.16 11.47
C ASP A 303 17.79 -31.49 12.19
N ALA A 304 17.33 -31.65 13.44
CA ALA A 304 17.55 -32.87 14.20
C ALA A 304 16.56 -33.97 13.78
N TYR A 305 17.09 -35.15 13.50
CA TYR A 305 16.31 -36.37 13.26
C TYR A 305 16.58 -37.37 14.39
N ARG A 306 15.51 -37.87 15.02
CA ARG A 306 15.59 -38.90 16.07
C ARG A 306 14.76 -40.11 15.68
N ILE A 307 15.32 -41.30 15.90
CA ILE A 307 14.62 -42.56 15.71
C ILE A 307 14.90 -43.49 16.88
N SER A 308 13.84 -44.08 17.44
CA SER A 308 13.95 -45.03 18.54
C SER A 308 12.96 -46.17 18.37
N GLY A 309 13.29 -47.35 18.88
CA GLY A 309 12.37 -48.49 18.85
C GLY A 309 13.04 -49.86 18.78
N GLN A 310 12.23 -50.86 18.42
CA GLN A 310 12.67 -52.22 18.17
C GLN A 310 12.94 -52.44 16.68
N GLY A 311 14.17 -52.81 16.35
CA GLY A 311 14.58 -53.09 14.98
C GLY A 311 14.02 -54.41 14.43
N PRO A 312 14.41 -54.80 13.21
CA PRO A 312 14.05 -56.07 12.57
C PRO A 312 14.37 -57.32 13.41
N GLU A 313 13.78 -58.47 13.04
CA GLU A 313 13.97 -59.75 13.76
C GLU A 313 15.34 -60.39 13.56
N SER A 314 16.04 -60.10 12.46
CA SER A 314 17.39 -60.61 12.23
C SER A 314 18.45 -59.57 12.63
N TYR A 315 19.55 -60.05 13.22
CA TYR A 315 20.69 -59.21 13.59
C TYR A 315 21.26 -58.45 12.37
N GLU A 316 21.43 -59.15 11.24
CA GLU A 316 21.95 -58.57 10.00
C GLU A 316 21.07 -57.43 9.46
N ALA A 317 19.74 -57.61 9.43
CA ALA A 317 18.84 -56.55 8.97
C ALA A 317 18.80 -55.36 9.94
N CYS A 318 18.97 -55.61 11.24
CA CYS A 318 19.02 -54.56 12.24
C CYS A 318 20.30 -53.72 12.18
N GLU A 319 21.46 -54.36 11.98
CA GLU A 319 22.72 -53.65 11.77
C GLU A 319 22.76 -52.90 10.44
N ALA A 320 22.23 -53.49 9.36
CA ALA A 320 22.07 -52.79 8.08
C ALA A 320 21.17 -51.54 8.20
N LEU A 321 20.12 -51.60 9.01
CA LEU A 321 19.27 -50.43 9.28
C LEU A 321 20.04 -49.33 10.01
N LYS A 322 20.80 -49.66 11.06
CA LYS A 322 21.64 -48.69 11.77
C LYS A 322 22.67 -48.04 10.85
N LEU A 323 23.33 -48.82 10.00
CA LEU A 323 24.33 -48.32 9.06
C LEU A 323 23.71 -47.39 8.01
N ASN A 324 22.54 -47.74 7.47
CA ASN A 324 21.81 -46.88 6.52
C ASN A 324 21.40 -45.54 7.15
N ILE A 325 20.96 -45.56 8.42
CA ILE A 325 20.60 -44.34 9.14
C ILE A 325 21.85 -43.47 9.37
N ALA A 326 23.00 -44.06 9.71
CA ALA A 326 24.25 -43.36 9.93
C ALA A 326 24.89 -42.79 8.64
N GLN A 327 24.73 -43.47 7.50
CA GLN A 327 25.30 -43.05 6.20
C GLN A 327 24.44 -42.02 5.45
N GLY A 328 23.14 -41.95 5.76
CA GLY A 328 22.21 -41.06 5.05
C GLY A 328 22.26 -39.59 5.47
N ASP A 329 23.06 -39.24 6.47
CA ASP A 329 23.09 -37.88 7.01
C ASP A 329 24.19 -37.04 6.34
N GLY A 330 23.77 -35.93 5.74
CA GLY A 330 24.70 -34.89 5.29
C GLY A 330 25.42 -34.25 6.49
N PRO A 331 26.39 -33.34 6.24
CA PRO A 331 27.23 -32.76 7.29
C PRO A 331 26.48 -32.02 8.41
N ASP A 332 25.19 -31.69 8.20
CA ASP A 332 24.39 -30.83 9.08
C ASP A 332 23.29 -31.57 9.89
N SER A 333 23.21 -32.91 9.85
CA SER A 333 22.21 -33.68 10.61
C SER A 333 22.88 -34.75 11.48
N VAL A 334 22.54 -34.79 12.76
CA VAL A 334 22.98 -35.83 13.70
C VAL A 334 21.78 -36.74 13.99
N ALA A 335 21.61 -37.83 13.24
CA ALA A 335 20.63 -38.85 13.60
C ALA A 335 20.97 -39.46 14.96
N LEU A 336 20.11 -39.20 15.96
CA LEU A 336 20.17 -39.91 17.24
C LEU A 336 19.33 -41.18 17.12
N ALA A 337 19.98 -42.29 16.78
CA ALA A 337 19.36 -43.59 16.59
C ALA A 337 19.52 -44.47 17.85
N SER A 338 18.41 -44.80 18.51
CA SER A 338 18.37 -45.75 19.64
C SER A 338 17.51 -46.96 19.28
N ILE A 339 18.08 -47.88 18.48
CA ILE A 339 17.41 -49.07 17.97
C ILE A 339 17.91 -50.32 18.69
N ALA A 340 17.00 -51.06 19.34
CA ALA A 340 17.29 -52.34 19.98
C ALA A 340 17.33 -53.47 18.93
N CYS A 341 18.47 -54.18 18.85
CA CYS A 341 18.68 -55.32 17.94
C CYS A 341 18.73 -56.66 18.69
N PRO A 342 18.34 -57.77 18.05
CA PRO A 342 18.53 -59.12 18.59
C PRO A 342 20.03 -59.45 18.75
N PRO A 343 20.41 -60.43 19.59
CA PRO A 343 21.81 -60.78 19.83
C PRO A 343 22.52 -61.32 18.56
N GLN A 344 23.83 -61.05 18.45
CA GLN A 344 24.66 -61.46 17.32
C GLN A 344 24.71 -63.01 17.20
N PRO A 345 24.61 -63.57 15.98
CA PRO A 345 24.81 -65.00 15.76
C PRO A 345 26.24 -65.43 16.17
N PRO A 346 26.41 -66.64 16.73
CA PRO A 346 27.73 -67.11 17.15
C PRO A 346 28.70 -67.17 15.96
N ALA A 347 29.88 -66.58 16.14
CA ALA A 347 30.90 -66.50 15.10
C ALA A 347 31.34 -67.90 14.60
N PRO A 348 31.55 -68.12 13.29
CA PRO A 348 32.25 -69.29 12.80
C PRO A 348 33.69 -69.28 13.35
N LYS A 349 34.14 -70.44 13.87
CA LYS A 349 35.46 -70.62 14.49
C LYS A 349 36.57 -70.32 13.48
N SER A 350 37.34 -69.27 13.71
CA SER A 350 38.57 -68.97 12.98
C SER A 350 39.79 -69.56 13.70
N GLU A 351 40.61 -70.29 12.94
CA GLU A 351 41.91 -70.87 13.33
C GLU A 351 43.00 -69.76 13.42
N PRO A 352 44.04 -69.91 14.28
CA PRO A 352 44.77 -68.76 14.82
C PRO A 352 46.05 -68.34 14.06
N ALA A 353 46.18 -67.01 13.92
CA ALA A 353 47.35 -66.10 14.05
C ALA A 353 48.66 -66.35 13.23
N PRO A 354 49.40 -65.27 12.87
CA PRO A 354 50.24 -64.57 13.86
C PRO A 354 50.20 -63.03 13.78
N ALA A 355 50.52 -62.42 14.91
CA ALA A 355 50.73 -60.97 15.15
C ALA A 355 52.24 -60.73 15.45
N PRO A 356 52.68 -59.53 15.88
CA PRO A 356 52.53 -58.19 15.31
C PRO A 356 53.92 -57.50 15.17
N SER A 357 53.97 -56.29 14.59
CA SER A 357 55.04 -55.34 14.92
C SER A 357 54.46 -54.02 15.41
N THR A 358 55.05 -53.59 16.51
CA THR A 358 54.78 -52.44 17.37
C THR A 358 55.25 -51.15 16.74
N ASN A 359 54.47 -50.07 16.90
CA ASN A 359 54.92 -48.88 17.63
C ASN A 359 53.78 -47.85 17.81
N ALA A 360 53.64 -47.42 19.05
CA ALA A 360 52.96 -46.23 19.56
C ALA A 360 53.92 -45.60 20.62
N PRO A 361 53.68 -44.46 21.31
CA PRO A 361 52.51 -43.55 21.33
C PRO A 361 52.97 -42.04 21.41
N PRO A 362 52.32 -41.08 22.12
CA PRO A 362 51.14 -40.30 21.73
C PRO A 362 51.24 -38.75 21.94
N ALA A 363 50.19 -38.05 21.46
CA ALA A 363 49.44 -36.92 22.07
C ALA A 363 50.14 -35.60 22.53
N ASP A 364 49.68 -34.48 21.96
CA ASP A 364 48.75 -33.49 22.58
C ASP A 364 49.09 -31.99 22.46
N SER A 365 48.03 -31.21 22.28
CA SER A 365 47.78 -29.82 22.73
C SER A 365 48.05 -28.61 21.81
N ALA A 366 46.93 -28.02 21.38
CA ALA A 366 46.53 -26.61 21.53
C ALA A 366 47.20 -25.50 20.69
N ALA A 367 46.39 -24.89 19.81
CA ALA A 367 46.43 -23.47 19.42
C ALA A 367 45.72 -22.63 20.52
N PRO A 368 46.00 -21.31 20.74
CA PRO A 368 45.79 -20.26 19.72
C PRO A 368 46.76 -19.06 19.78
N SER A 369 46.87 -18.29 18.69
CA SER A 369 46.64 -16.83 18.63
C SER A 369 47.21 -16.21 17.35
N MET A 370 46.34 -15.58 16.56
CA MET A 370 46.69 -14.63 15.50
C MET A 370 46.89 -13.23 16.11
N PRO A 371 47.83 -12.43 15.59
CA PRO A 371 47.64 -10.99 15.48
C PRO A 371 47.45 -10.59 14.01
N ALA A 372 46.42 -9.79 13.77
CA ALA A 372 46.21 -9.03 12.54
C ALA A 372 46.97 -7.67 12.63
N PRO A 373 46.85 -6.76 11.63
CA PRO A 373 47.78 -6.60 10.52
C PRO A 373 48.69 -5.36 10.65
N ALA A 374 49.70 -5.32 9.79
CA ALA A 374 50.64 -4.22 9.61
C ALA A 374 49.94 -2.91 9.17
N ASN A 375 50.29 -1.81 9.82
CA ASN A 375 50.01 -0.45 9.39
C ASN A 375 51.25 0.12 8.66
N PRO A 376 51.09 1.05 7.69
CA PRO A 376 52.14 1.44 6.77
C PRO A 376 53.09 2.53 7.32
N ALA A 377 54.20 2.68 6.60
CA ALA A 377 55.42 3.39 6.91
C ALA A 377 55.28 4.90 7.25
N PRO A 378 56.24 5.46 8.02
CA PRO A 378 56.33 6.90 8.28
C PRO A 378 57.03 7.63 7.13
N VAL A 379 56.45 8.75 6.68
CA VAL A 379 57.06 9.67 5.73
C VAL A 379 57.87 10.71 6.51
N THR A 380 59.16 10.76 6.26
CA THR A 380 60.13 11.75 6.77
C THR A 380 59.88 13.16 6.23
N PRO A 381 60.07 14.22 7.04
CA PRO A 381 60.08 15.60 6.56
C PRO A 381 61.45 15.96 5.92
N GLY A 382 61.41 16.54 4.72
CA GLY A 382 62.56 17.15 4.06
C GLY A 382 62.95 18.52 4.67
N PRO A 383 64.16 19.03 4.36
CA PRO A 383 64.82 20.07 5.14
C PRO A 383 64.23 21.46 4.93
N ALA A 384 64.31 22.26 5.99
CA ALA A 384 63.96 23.66 6.03
C ALA A 384 64.92 24.48 5.14
N THR A 385 64.36 25.14 4.14
CA THR A 385 65.04 26.20 3.38
C THR A 385 64.86 27.52 4.13
N THR A 386 65.97 28.08 4.59
CA THR A 386 66.08 29.45 5.10
C THR A 386 65.63 30.43 4.01
N ILE A 387 64.61 31.24 4.28
CA ILE A 387 64.26 32.41 3.47
C ILE A 387 64.52 33.65 4.33
N GLU A 388 65.43 34.47 3.84
CA GLU A 388 65.83 35.79 4.33
C GLU A 388 64.62 36.76 4.39
N PRO A 389 64.57 37.75 5.30
CA PRO A 389 63.41 38.63 5.41
C PRO A 389 63.34 39.57 4.21
N GLN A 390 62.37 39.32 3.32
CA GLN A 390 62.04 40.21 2.22
C GLN A 390 61.26 41.43 2.75
N PRO A 391 61.58 42.68 2.33
CA PRO A 391 60.96 43.87 2.89
C PRO A 391 59.46 43.90 2.57
N ALA A 392 58.66 44.31 3.56
CA ALA A 392 57.21 44.34 3.51
C ALA A 392 56.69 44.92 2.17
N PRO A 393 55.89 44.19 1.39
CA PRO A 393 55.17 44.79 0.29
C PRO A 393 54.19 45.81 0.86
N ARG A 394 54.25 47.04 0.34
CA ARG A 394 53.28 48.10 0.65
C ARG A 394 51.88 47.52 0.46
N THR A 395 51.10 47.51 1.53
CA THR A 395 49.70 47.10 1.52
C THR A 395 48.92 47.97 0.54
N ALA A 396 48.63 47.43 -0.63
CA ALA A 396 47.55 47.96 -1.46
C ALA A 396 46.24 47.84 -0.64
N PRO A 397 45.36 48.85 -0.67
CA PRO A 397 44.12 48.82 0.10
C PRO A 397 43.31 47.59 -0.29
N ARG A 398 43.04 46.70 0.68
CA ARG A 398 42.15 45.55 0.46
C ARG A 398 40.73 46.10 0.28
N PRO A 399 40.02 45.74 -0.80
CA PRO A 399 38.65 46.20 -0.98
C PRO A 399 37.79 45.65 0.16
N LEU A 400 36.78 46.43 0.53
CA LEU A 400 35.78 46.02 1.50
C LEU A 400 35.11 44.72 1.04
N GLN A 401 35.20 43.66 1.85
CA GLN A 401 34.63 42.35 1.58
C GLN A 401 33.91 41.81 2.81
N TRP A 402 32.63 41.48 2.63
CA TRP A 402 31.84 40.78 3.65
C TRP A 402 30.88 39.78 3.03
N ARG A 403 30.46 38.80 3.83
CA ARG A 403 29.57 37.71 3.44
C ARG A 403 28.60 37.39 4.56
N ALA A 404 27.33 37.22 4.22
CA ALA A 404 26.32 36.63 5.08
C ALA A 404 25.85 35.31 4.51
N GLU A 405 25.73 34.31 5.38
CA GLU A 405 25.17 33.00 5.06
C GLU A 405 23.94 32.75 5.93
N LYS A 406 22.79 32.46 5.29
CA LYS A 406 21.53 32.14 5.93
C LYS A 406 21.28 30.63 5.84
N SER A 407 21.02 30.03 7.00
CA SER A 407 20.67 28.63 7.20
C SER A 407 19.42 28.52 8.07
N GLU A 408 18.95 27.30 8.34
CA GLU A 408 17.84 27.06 9.28
C GLU A 408 18.16 27.50 10.71
N ASN A 409 19.44 27.53 11.10
CA ASN A 409 19.88 27.90 12.45
C ASN A 409 20.06 29.41 12.65
N GLY A 410 20.00 30.20 11.57
CA GLY A 410 20.19 31.65 11.60
C GLY A 410 21.16 32.17 10.54
N ILE A 411 21.71 33.37 10.76
CA ILE A 411 22.62 34.05 9.83
C ILE A 411 24.02 34.13 10.44
N VAL A 412 25.03 33.72 9.67
CA VAL A 412 26.45 33.93 10.02
C VAL A 412 27.00 35.09 9.17
N LEU A 413 27.47 36.14 9.84
CA LEU A 413 28.12 37.29 9.23
C LEU A 413 29.64 37.15 9.35
N SER A 414 30.37 37.40 8.27
CA SER A 414 31.84 37.34 8.24
C SER A 414 32.43 38.41 7.33
N GLY A 415 33.65 38.85 7.63
CA GLY A 415 34.40 39.84 6.83
C GLY A 415 34.64 41.16 7.54
N VAL A 416 34.80 42.23 6.77
CA VAL A 416 35.28 43.54 7.26
C VAL A 416 34.17 44.59 7.21
N ALA A 417 33.98 45.32 8.31
CA ALA A 417 33.12 46.49 8.42
C ALA A 417 33.96 47.78 8.53
N PRO A 418 33.57 48.89 7.88
CA PRO A 418 34.40 50.09 7.76
C PRO A 418 34.49 50.91 9.06
N ASP A 419 33.46 50.84 9.92
CA ASP A 419 33.42 51.46 11.24
C ASP A 419 32.43 50.72 12.16
N ALA A 420 32.41 51.09 13.44
CA ALA A 420 31.55 50.46 14.45
C ALA A 420 30.04 50.75 14.22
N ALA A 421 29.70 51.89 13.65
CA ALA A 421 28.31 52.26 13.37
C ALA A 421 27.75 51.44 12.20
N ALA A 422 28.56 51.26 11.16
CA ALA A 422 28.28 50.40 10.02
C ALA A 422 28.10 48.95 10.47
N LYS A 423 29.00 48.44 11.33
CA LYS A 423 28.88 47.09 11.92
C LYS A 423 27.56 46.91 12.68
N ALA A 424 27.16 47.88 13.51
CA ALA A 424 25.88 47.84 14.22
C ALA A 424 24.68 47.81 13.26
N ALA A 425 24.71 48.61 12.19
CA ALA A 425 23.65 48.64 11.17
C ALA A 425 23.53 47.32 10.40
N VAL A 426 24.65 46.63 10.11
CA VAL A 426 24.65 45.29 9.49
C VAL A 426 23.98 44.26 10.40
N LEU A 427 24.28 44.29 11.69
CA LEU A 427 23.70 43.35 12.67
C LEU A 427 22.19 43.55 12.81
N GLU A 428 21.72 44.80 12.86
CA GLU A 428 20.28 45.11 12.87
C GLU A 428 19.59 44.66 11.59
N ALA A 429 20.17 44.93 10.42
CA ALA A 429 19.64 44.47 9.14
C ALA A 429 19.61 42.94 9.03
N ALA A 430 20.60 42.24 9.59
CA ALA A 430 20.63 40.78 9.61
C ALA A 430 19.56 40.19 10.55
N ARG A 431 19.34 40.80 11.71
CA ARG A 431 18.23 40.44 12.62
C ARG A 431 16.87 40.64 11.96
N ALA A 432 16.70 41.75 11.22
CA ALA A 432 15.47 42.02 10.48
C ALA A 432 15.24 41.06 9.29
N ALA A 433 16.30 40.45 8.75
CA ALA A 433 16.23 39.48 7.66
C ALA A 433 15.94 38.04 8.13
N LEU A 434 15.90 37.79 9.45
CA LEU A 434 15.55 36.52 10.05
C LEU A 434 14.06 36.44 10.37
N SER A 435 13.47 35.27 10.10
CA SER A 435 12.16 34.87 10.62
C SER A 435 12.26 33.95 11.86
N GLY A 436 13.48 33.53 12.23
CA GLY A 436 13.84 32.71 13.40
C GLY A 436 15.33 32.31 13.36
N GLY A 437 15.95 32.01 14.51
CA GLY A 437 17.39 31.65 14.63
C GLY A 437 18.28 32.76 15.19
N GLU A 438 19.59 32.49 15.36
CA GLU A 438 20.55 33.44 15.93
C GLU A 438 21.42 34.12 14.85
N VAL A 439 21.82 35.37 15.08
CA VAL A 439 22.82 36.05 14.25
C VAL A 439 24.20 35.86 14.88
N VAL A 440 25.07 35.08 14.22
CA VAL A 440 26.46 34.89 14.64
C VAL A 440 27.35 35.91 13.94
N ASP A 441 27.91 36.83 14.71
CA ASP A 441 28.79 37.89 14.20
C ASP A 441 30.28 37.47 14.25
N ARG A 442 30.91 37.37 13.08
CA ARG A 442 32.36 37.19 12.92
C ARG A 442 33.00 38.35 12.14
N THR A 443 32.37 39.52 12.14
CA THR A 443 32.88 40.70 11.43
C THR A 443 33.93 41.45 12.24
N VAL A 444 34.96 41.98 11.57
CA VAL A 444 36.03 42.79 12.18
C VAL A 444 35.92 44.22 11.68
N VAL A 445 36.18 45.20 12.54
CA VAL A 445 36.18 46.63 12.18
C VAL A 445 37.58 47.02 11.69
N GLU A 446 37.69 47.47 10.44
CA GLU A 446 38.93 47.97 9.86
C GLU A 446 38.62 49.23 9.05
N ALA A 447 39.41 50.29 9.24
CA ALA A 447 39.20 51.57 8.54
C ALA A 447 39.61 51.45 7.06
N VAL A 448 38.63 51.26 6.18
CA VAL A 448 38.85 51.13 4.72
C VAL A 448 38.76 52.51 4.04
N PRO A 449 39.61 52.83 3.04
CA PRO A 449 39.51 54.06 2.28
C PRO A 449 38.14 54.22 1.59
N ARG A 450 37.55 55.42 1.65
CA ARG A 450 36.24 55.72 1.04
C ARG A 450 36.33 55.69 -0.48
N GLY A 451 35.91 54.58 -1.08
CA GLY A 451 35.69 54.44 -2.52
C GLY A 451 34.78 53.25 -2.80
N GLY A 452 33.56 53.49 -3.29
CA GLY A 452 32.53 52.47 -3.52
C GLY A 452 31.11 52.98 -3.27
N PRO A 453 30.07 52.16 -3.49
CA PRO A 453 28.69 52.48 -3.15
C PRO A 453 28.53 52.73 -1.64
N ASP A 454 27.45 53.41 -1.22
CA ASP A 454 27.13 53.59 0.19
C ASP A 454 27.03 52.20 0.87
N TYR A 455 27.99 51.90 1.76
CA TYR A 455 28.10 50.60 2.41
C TYR A 455 26.84 50.23 3.19
N GLY A 456 26.22 51.22 3.86
CA GLY A 456 25.02 51.01 4.65
C GLY A 456 23.79 50.73 3.77
N GLU A 457 23.68 51.42 2.63
CA GLU A 457 22.62 51.15 1.65
C GLU A 457 22.82 49.81 0.93
N ALA A 458 24.03 49.54 0.44
CA ALA A 458 24.37 48.30 -0.25
C ALA A 458 24.20 47.08 0.65
N THR A 459 24.55 47.18 1.94
CA THR A 459 24.43 46.08 2.88
C THR A 459 22.98 45.82 3.29
N ARG A 460 22.18 46.87 3.51
CA ARG A 460 20.73 46.71 3.75
C ARG A 460 20.02 46.08 2.55
N TYR A 461 20.39 46.49 1.34
CA TYR A 461 19.88 45.88 0.12
C TYR A 461 20.25 44.39 0.01
N ALA A 462 21.53 44.06 0.19
CA ALA A 462 22.01 42.67 0.12
C ALA A 462 21.37 41.76 1.19
N LEU A 463 21.26 42.23 2.44
CA LEU A 463 20.60 41.48 3.51
C LEU A 463 19.07 41.40 3.32
N GLY A 464 18.46 42.42 2.70
CA GLY A 464 17.07 42.38 2.28
C GLY A 464 16.81 41.27 1.24
N LEU A 465 17.72 41.09 0.27
CA LEU A 465 17.66 39.97 -0.67
C LEU A 465 17.85 38.63 0.05
N LEU A 466 18.79 38.51 0.98
CA LEU A 466 18.98 37.31 1.82
C LEU A 466 17.73 37.00 2.66
N GLY A 467 17.00 38.03 3.12
CA GLY A 467 15.73 37.88 3.82
C GLY A 467 14.64 37.20 2.99
N ARG A 468 14.65 37.40 1.66
CA ARG A 468 13.74 36.75 0.70
C ARG A 468 14.14 35.31 0.35
N MET A 469 15.35 34.89 0.75
CA MET A 469 15.82 33.52 0.61
C MET A 469 15.42 32.70 1.85
N ALA A 470 15.07 31.43 1.64
CA ALA A 470 14.97 30.45 2.73
C ALA A 470 16.35 30.10 3.27
N GLN A 471 17.30 29.86 2.36
CA GLN A 471 18.69 29.56 2.65
C GLN A 471 19.58 30.06 1.51
N GLY A 472 20.81 30.46 1.82
CA GLY A 472 21.71 30.98 0.80
C GLY A 472 22.84 31.83 1.36
N SER A 473 23.63 32.41 0.47
CA SER A 473 24.67 33.36 0.81
C SER A 473 24.57 34.61 -0.06
N VAL A 474 24.85 35.75 0.55
CA VAL A 474 25.12 37.00 -0.15
C VAL A 474 26.51 37.48 0.24
N SER A 475 27.28 37.92 -0.74
CA SER A 475 28.56 38.58 -0.48
C SER A 475 28.70 39.85 -1.29
N LEU A 476 29.37 40.82 -0.69
CA LEU A 476 29.69 42.10 -1.29
C LEU A 476 31.20 42.27 -1.27
N ALA A 477 31.79 42.44 -2.45
CA ALA A 477 33.22 42.72 -2.61
C ALA A 477 33.40 44.02 -3.42
N GLY A 478 33.69 45.13 -2.74
CA GLY A 478 33.65 46.47 -3.35
C GLY A 478 32.25 46.79 -3.86
N SER A 479 32.09 46.93 -5.18
CA SER A 479 30.80 47.11 -5.86
C SER A 479 30.16 45.80 -6.34
N ALA A 480 30.84 44.66 -6.22
CA ALA A 480 30.37 43.38 -6.74
C ALA A 480 29.48 42.66 -5.71
N LEU A 481 28.19 42.56 -6.00
CA LEU A 481 27.21 41.76 -5.26
C LEU A 481 27.11 40.36 -5.89
N SER A 482 27.24 39.31 -5.08
CA SER A 482 26.96 37.93 -5.49
C SER A 482 25.95 37.31 -4.54
N LEU A 483 24.99 36.56 -5.08
CA LEU A 483 23.92 35.92 -4.31
C LEU A 483 23.78 34.47 -4.76
N THR A 484 23.56 33.51 -3.87
CA THR A 484 23.33 32.10 -4.23
C THR A 484 22.41 31.47 -3.19
N GLY A 485 21.34 30.80 -3.58
CA GLY A 485 20.43 30.22 -2.59
C GLY A 485 19.07 29.81 -3.13
N ALA A 486 18.18 29.43 -2.23
CA ALA A 486 16.80 29.08 -2.53
C ALA A 486 15.86 30.18 -2.05
N ALA A 487 14.97 30.64 -2.92
CA ALA A 487 13.89 31.56 -2.58
C ALA A 487 12.90 30.89 -1.61
N ALA A 488 12.39 31.65 -0.64
CA ALA A 488 11.42 31.15 0.33
C ALA A 488 10.05 30.85 -0.31
N ASP A 489 9.64 31.68 -1.26
CA ASP A 489 8.37 31.59 -1.99
C ASP A 489 8.48 32.25 -3.37
N LYS A 490 7.39 32.22 -4.15
CA LYS A 490 7.30 32.84 -5.48
C LYS A 490 7.60 34.34 -5.47
N ALA A 491 7.09 35.06 -4.47
CA ALA A 491 7.29 36.52 -4.37
C ALA A 491 8.77 36.84 -4.08
N GLY A 492 9.41 36.07 -3.20
CA GLY A 492 10.84 36.14 -2.94
C GLY A 492 11.67 35.80 -4.17
N TRP A 493 11.27 34.77 -4.94
CA TRP A 493 11.94 34.42 -6.19
C TRP A 493 11.86 35.54 -7.23
N GLN A 494 10.69 36.16 -7.41
CA GLN A 494 10.50 37.29 -8.33
C GLN A 494 11.38 38.49 -7.94
N VAL A 495 11.44 38.82 -6.65
CA VAL A 495 12.31 39.90 -6.14
C VAL A 495 13.79 39.60 -6.41
N LEU A 496 14.22 38.36 -6.23
CA LEU A 496 15.60 37.93 -6.50
C LEU A 496 15.91 37.96 -8.01
N GLU A 497 14.96 37.54 -8.85
CA GLU A 497 15.09 37.56 -10.30
C GLU A 497 15.12 39.00 -10.88
N ASP A 498 14.28 39.90 -10.36
CA ASP A 498 14.31 41.32 -10.76
C ASP A 498 15.59 42.02 -10.30
N ALA A 499 16.11 41.65 -9.12
CA ALA A 499 17.43 42.09 -8.67
C ALA A 499 18.49 41.62 -9.66
N LEU A 500 18.47 40.36 -10.10
CA LEU A 500 19.42 39.79 -11.06
C LEU A 500 19.36 40.40 -12.46
N LYS A 501 18.18 40.84 -12.89
CA LYS A 501 17.98 41.58 -14.14
C LYS A 501 18.38 43.05 -14.03
N GLY A 502 18.87 43.48 -12.86
CA GLY A 502 19.37 44.84 -12.61
C GLY A 502 18.29 45.91 -12.52
N LYS A 503 17.01 45.54 -12.39
CA LYS A 503 15.89 46.51 -12.35
C LYS A 503 15.80 47.30 -11.04
N ALA A 504 16.44 46.81 -9.97
CA ALA A 504 16.32 47.36 -8.63
C ALA A 504 17.68 47.50 -7.89
N LEU A 505 18.80 47.59 -8.61
CA LEU A 505 20.13 47.75 -8.01
C LEU A 505 20.39 49.20 -7.57
N PRO A 506 20.84 49.45 -6.32
CA PRO A 506 21.31 50.76 -5.90
C PRO A 506 22.49 51.28 -6.73
N ALA A 507 22.64 52.60 -6.82
CA ALA A 507 23.67 53.24 -7.63
C ALA A 507 25.08 52.80 -7.20
N GLY A 508 25.89 52.32 -8.16
CA GLY A 508 27.26 51.88 -7.92
C GLY A 508 27.43 50.41 -7.53
N LEU A 509 26.35 49.61 -7.50
CA LEU A 509 26.42 48.14 -7.37
C LEU A 509 26.38 47.44 -8.73
N SER A 510 27.13 46.34 -8.84
CA SER A 510 27.19 45.46 -9.99
C SER A 510 27.01 44.01 -9.55
N LEU A 511 26.28 43.20 -10.32
CA LEU A 511 26.11 41.78 -10.03
C LEU A 511 27.28 40.96 -10.55
N SER A 512 27.71 39.97 -9.78
CA SER A 512 28.74 39.02 -10.15
C SER A 512 28.20 37.58 -10.11
N GLY A 513 28.31 36.89 -11.24
CA GLY A 513 27.88 35.49 -11.41
C GLY A 513 26.46 35.30 -11.94
N ARG A 514 26.15 34.07 -12.38
CA ARG A 514 24.79 33.58 -12.69
C ARG A 514 24.35 32.68 -11.54
N PRO A 515 23.49 33.14 -10.63
CA PRO A 515 23.13 32.34 -9.48
C PRO A 515 22.07 31.29 -9.82
N LEU A 516 22.18 30.12 -9.19
CA LEU A 516 21.16 29.09 -9.22
C LEU A 516 20.13 29.42 -8.14
N LEU A 517 19.00 29.99 -8.55
CA LEU A 517 17.85 30.25 -7.69
C LEU A 517 16.89 29.07 -7.76
N ALA A 518 16.81 28.28 -6.69
CA ALA A 518 15.79 27.25 -6.51
C ALA A 518 14.61 27.80 -5.69
N LEU A 519 13.43 27.19 -5.77
CA LEU A 519 12.36 27.41 -4.79
C LEU A 519 12.53 26.43 -3.62
N ARG A 520 12.15 26.81 -2.40
CA ARG A 520 12.16 25.90 -1.23
C ARG A 520 11.25 24.68 -1.42
N SER A 521 10.11 24.88 -2.08
CA SER A 521 9.16 23.81 -2.39
C SER A 521 8.57 24.05 -3.79
N TYR A 522 9.03 23.27 -4.76
CA TYR A 522 8.55 23.35 -6.14
C TYR A 522 7.53 22.23 -6.38
N GLY A 523 6.25 22.59 -6.54
CA GLY A 523 5.14 21.64 -6.59
C GLY A 523 4.38 21.63 -7.91
N PHE A 524 4.00 20.43 -8.36
CA PHE A 524 3.06 20.16 -9.44
C PHE A 524 2.02 19.16 -8.95
N THR A 525 0.75 19.40 -9.26
CA THR A 525 -0.35 18.48 -8.93
C THR A 525 -1.22 18.21 -10.15
N ALA A 526 -1.73 16.99 -10.25
CA ALA A 526 -2.62 16.58 -11.31
C ALA A 526 -3.72 15.66 -10.77
N SER A 527 -4.94 15.81 -11.24
CA SER A 527 -6.05 14.89 -10.95
C SER A 527 -6.82 14.63 -12.23
N ILE A 528 -6.96 13.37 -12.63
CA ILE A 528 -7.55 12.97 -13.91
C ILE A 528 -8.50 11.80 -13.68
N ASP A 529 -9.68 11.85 -14.29
CA ASP A 529 -10.62 10.75 -14.40
C ASP A 529 -11.24 10.67 -15.81
N LYS A 530 -12.24 9.80 -16.01
CA LYS A 530 -12.90 9.61 -17.32
C LYS A 530 -13.69 10.84 -17.82
N SER A 531 -14.07 11.75 -16.93
CA SER A 531 -14.86 12.94 -17.25
C SER A 531 -14.00 14.13 -17.62
N GLY A 532 -12.79 14.22 -17.07
CA GLY A 532 -11.87 15.32 -17.29
C GLY A 532 -10.74 15.33 -16.27
N GLY A 533 -10.10 16.48 -16.08
CA GLY A 533 -9.06 16.61 -15.09
C GLY A 533 -8.62 18.04 -14.80
N TYR A 534 -7.65 18.16 -13.91
CA TYR A 534 -7.06 19.39 -13.46
C TYR A 534 -5.54 19.24 -13.35
N LEU A 535 -4.80 20.23 -13.86
CA LEU A 535 -3.36 20.39 -13.64
C LEU A 535 -3.12 21.72 -12.92
N GLY A 536 -2.26 21.71 -11.89
CA GLY A 536 -1.92 22.91 -11.13
C GLY A 536 -0.48 22.91 -10.62
N GLY A 537 -0.06 24.06 -10.11
CA GLY A 537 1.31 24.28 -9.64
C GLY A 537 2.23 24.83 -10.74
N TYR A 538 3.49 24.38 -10.74
CA TYR A 538 4.54 24.98 -11.55
C TYR A 538 5.18 24.00 -12.54
N LEU A 539 5.54 24.49 -13.72
CA LEU A 539 6.32 23.77 -14.74
C LEU A 539 7.59 24.54 -15.11
N PRO A 540 8.73 23.87 -15.35
CA PRO A 540 10.03 24.54 -15.50
C PRO A 540 10.10 25.47 -16.72
N ASP A 541 9.43 25.09 -17.81
CA ASP A 541 9.51 25.76 -19.10
C ASP A 541 8.28 25.44 -19.97
N ALA A 542 8.18 26.14 -21.11
CA ALA A 542 7.12 25.93 -22.09
C ALA A 542 7.18 24.54 -22.73
N ALA A 543 8.38 23.97 -22.91
CA ALA A 543 8.53 22.67 -23.55
C ALA A 543 7.93 21.53 -22.70
N ALA A 544 8.09 21.58 -21.37
CA ALA A 544 7.46 20.65 -20.45
C ALA A 544 5.92 20.78 -20.50
N LYS A 545 5.42 22.01 -20.57
CA LYS A 545 3.98 22.30 -20.68
C LYS A 545 3.40 21.77 -22.00
N ASP A 546 4.07 22.05 -23.12
CA ASP A 546 3.68 21.57 -24.44
C ASP A 546 3.70 20.03 -24.54
N ALA A 547 4.69 19.39 -23.91
CA ALA A 547 4.79 17.94 -23.86
C ALA A 547 3.63 17.29 -23.08
N ILE A 548 3.20 17.90 -21.97
CA ILE A 548 2.02 17.46 -21.21
C ILE A 548 0.74 17.70 -22.01
N ALA A 549 0.61 18.87 -22.63
CA ALA A 549 -0.53 19.20 -23.48
C ALA A 549 -0.68 18.20 -24.64
N ALA A 550 0.42 17.83 -25.29
CA ALA A 550 0.43 16.83 -26.36
C ALA A 550 -0.08 15.44 -25.89
N LEU A 551 0.22 15.03 -24.65
CA LEU A 551 -0.32 13.78 -24.09
C LEU A 551 -1.83 13.84 -23.92
N ILE A 552 -2.35 14.97 -23.43
CA ILE A 552 -3.79 15.19 -23.22
C ILE A 552 -4.52 15.25 -24.56
N GLU A 553 -3.98 15.99 -25.53
CA GLU A 553 -4.55 16.10 -26.88
C GLU A 553 -4.61 14.76 -27.61
N ALA A 554 -3.65 13.86 -27.35
CA ALA A 554 -3.63 12.50 -27.88
C ALA A 554 -4.54 11.51 -27.13
N SER A 555 -5.28 11.97 -26.11
CA SER A 555 -6.14 11.16 -25.26
C SER A 555 -7.64 11.41 -25.51
N PRO A 556 -8.53 10.52 -25.05
CA PRO A 556 -9.98 10.77 -25.08
C PRO A 556 -10.44 11.98 -24.25
N LEU A 557 -9.57 12.56 -23.42
CA LEU A 557 -9.85 13.71 -22.57
C LEU A 557 -9.46 15.05 -23.23
N ARG A 558 -9.16 15.04 -24.53
CA ARG A 558 -8.92 16.26 -25.31
C ARG A 558 -9.99 17.33 -25.04
N GLY A 559 -9.55 18.51 -24.62
CA GLY A 559 -10.42 19.64 -24.28
C GLY A 559 -11.24 19.48 -22.97
N ARG A 560 -10.96 18.46 -22.14
CA ARG A 560 -11.65 18.21 -20.86
C ARG A 560 -10.76 18.34 -19.63
N VAL A 561 -9.50 18.72 -19.82
CA VAL A 561 -8.55 18.94 -18.72
C VAL A 561 -8.33 20.45 -18.56
N SER A 562 -8.58 20.97 -17.36
CA SER A 562 -8.25 22.35 -17.01
C SER A 562 -6.78 22.43 -16.64
N ASP A 563 -6.05 23.38 -17.24
CA ASP A 563 -4.63 23.59 -16.99
C ASP A 563 -4.40 24.97 -16.36
N GLU A 564 -4.16 24.98 -15.04
CA GLU A 564 -3.81 26.16 -14.24
C GLU A 564 -2.30 26.21 -13.93
N THR A 565 -1.47 25.46 -14.66
CA THR A 565 -0.02 25.46 -14.44
C THR A 565 0.63 26.76 -14.88
N GLU A 566 1.56 27.24 -14.06
CA GLU A 566 2.39 28.40 -14.38
C GLU A 566 3.83 27.99 -14.71
N ILE A 567 4.47 28.72 -15.62
CA ILE A 567 5.88 28.49 -15.96
C ILE A 567 6.76 29.20 -14.94
N LEU A 568 7.60 28.45 -14.22
CA LEU A 568 8.55 28.96 -13.25
C LEU A 568 9.90 28.24 -13.40
N PRO A 569 10.96 28.90 -13.91
CA PRO A 569 12.25 28.27 -14.19
C PRO A 569 13.12 28.11 -12.93
N ALA A 570 12.53 27.55 -11.87
CA ALA A 570 13.14 27.32 -10.55
C ALA A 570 13.07 25.85 -10.10
N ALA A 571 12.70 24.95 -11.03
CA ALA A 571 12.49 23.53 -10.74
C ALA A 571 13.81 22.75 -10.65
N PRO A 572 13.84 21.64 -9.89
CA PRO A 572 14.93 20.67 -9.95
C PRO A 572 15.14 20.14 -11.38
N THR A 573 16.40 19.84 -11.74
CA THR A 573 16.72 19.16 -13.01
C THR A 573 15.94 17.85 -13.10
N GLY A 574 15.25 17.61 -14.23
CA GLY A 574 14.42 16.42 -14.44
C GLY A 574 12.94 16.59 -14.05
N PHE A 575 12.55 17.68 -13.39
CA PHE A 575 11.17 17.87 -12.91
C PHE A 575 10.12 17.83 -14.03
N GLY A 576 10.37 18.49 -15.16
CA GLY A 576 9.45 18.47 -16.30
C GLY A 576 9.23 17.06 -16.88
N VAL A 577 10.27 16.21 -16.85
CA VAL A 577 10.18 14.82 -17.27
C VAL A 577 9.34 14.01 -16.27
N ALA A 578 9.56 14.20 -14.97
CA ALA A 578 8.77 13.57 -13.92
C ALA A 578 7.29 13.96 -13.99
N ALA A 579 6.98 15.26 -14.13
CA ALA A 579 5.62 15.77 -14.27
C ALA A 579 4.91 15.18 -15.51
N ARG A 580 5.61 15.11 -16.65
CA ARG A 580 5.09 14.48 -17.87
C ARG A 580 4.81 12.98 -17.67
N GLY A 581 5.74 12.25 -17.03
CA GLY A 581 5.59 10.82 -16.74
C GLY A 581 4.38 10.54 -15.86
N VAL A 582 4.19 11.36 -14.82
CA VAL A 582 3.02 11.29 -13.94
C VAL A 582 1.71 11.49 -14.70
N VAL A 583 1.62 12.50 -15.57
CA VAL A 583 0.41 12.71 -16.38
C VAL A 583 0.17 11.52 -17.33
N GLN A 584 1.23 10.98 -17.93
CA GLN A 584 1.13 9.79 -18.78
C GLN A 584 0.55 8.58 -18.03
N ASP A 585 0.93 8.38 -16.77
CA ASP A 585 0.39 7.30 -15.92
C ASP A 585 -1.06 7.59 -15.49
N LEU A 586 -1.38 8.84 -15.12
CA LEU A 586 -2.74 9.22 -14.75
C LEU A 586 -3.75 9.04 -15.88
N LEU A 587 -3.38 9.34 -17.13
CA LEU A 587 -4.23 9.15 -18.31
C LEU A 587 -4.62 7.68 -18.55
N ARG A 588 -3.94 6.73 -17.91
CA ARG A 588 -4.19 5.28 -18.03
C ARG A 588 -5.09 4.76 -16.91
N LEU A 589 -5.15 5.45 -15.77
CA LEU A 589 -5.99 5.09 -14.63
C LEU A 589 -7.45 5.46 -14.91
N ASP A 590 -8.40 4.77 -14.25
CA ASP A 590 -9.82 5.13 -14.37
C ASP A 590 -10.18 6.35 -13.49
N LEU A 591 -9.41 6.57 -12.44
CA LEU A 591 -9.41 7.74 -11.56
C LEU A 591 -8.03 7.82 -10.94
N GLY A 592 -7.37 8.97 -10.98
CA GLY A 592 -6.07 9.13 -10.35
C GLY A 592 -5.76 10.57 -9.98
N SER A 593 -4.89 10.71 -8.99
CA SER A 593 -4.29 11.98 -8.59
C SER A 593 -2.81 11.78 -8.34
N ALA A 594 -2.04 12.82 -8.57
CA ALA A 594 -0.62 12.79 -8.35
C ALA A 594 -0.07 14.15 -7.92
N SER A 595 1.05 14.09 -7.23
CA SER A 595 1.83 15.25 -6.83
C SER A 595 3.31 15.00 -7.06
N VAL A 596 4.01 16.00 -7.58
CA VAL A 596 5.47 16.04 -7.66
C VAL A 596 5.90 17.24 -6.83
N VAL A 597 6.56 17.00 -5.71
CA VAL A 597 7.08 18.05 -4.83
C VAL A 597 8.58 17.87 -4.74
N ASP A 598 9.31 18.84 -5.26
CA ASP A 598 10.77 18.82 -5.40
C ASP A 598 11.26 17.57 -6.16
N ARG A 599 11.69 16.53 -5.43
CA ARG A 599 12.12 15.25 -6.00
C ARG A 599 11.28 14.05 -5.56
N GLU A 600 10.18 14.29 -4.86
CA GLU A 600 9.24 13.26 -4.43
C GLU A 600 8.03 13.21 -5.37
N VAL A 601 7.73 12.02 -5.88
CA VAL A 601 6.59 11.73 -6.74
C VAL A 601 5.62 10.84 -5.99
N ASN A 602 4.37 11.26 -5.85
CA ASN A 602 3.31 10.46 -5.25
C ASN A 602 2.17 10.32 -6.25
N VAL A 603 1.79 9.09 -6.59
CA VAL A 603 0.65 8.79 -7.47
C VAL A 603 -0.32 7.88 -6.73
N ARG A 604 -1.60 8.23 -6.77
CA ARG A 604 -2.70 7.45 -6.22
C ARG A 604 -3.79 7.27 -7.25
N GLY A 605 -4.44 6.13 -7.28
CA GLY A 605 -5.60 5.96 -8.15
C GLY A 605 -6.18 4.57 -8.16
N LEU A 606 -7.17 4.40 -9.03
CA LEU A 606 -7.90 3.16 -9.22
C LEU A 606 -7.89 2.78 -10.71
N THR A 607 -7.74 1.49 -10.99
CA THR A 607 -7.82 0.94 -12.34
C THR A 607 -8.63 -0.35 -12.35
N CYS A 608 -9.40 -0.59 -13.40
CA CYS A 608 -10.07 -1.86 -13.65
C CYS A 608 -9.10 -2.93 -14.18
N ARG A 609 -7.87 -2.56 -14.57
CA ARG A 609 -6.91 -3.46 -15.22
C ARG A 609 -5.65 -3.63 -14.37
N ALA A 610 -5.39 -4.87 -13.95
CA ALA A 610 -4.21 -5.22 -13.15
C ALA A 610 -2.88 -4.90 -13.89
N LEU A 611 -2.84 -5.11 -15.21
CA LEU A 611 -1.66 -4.78 -16.02
C LEU A 611 -1.30 -3.28 -15.94
N ILE A 612 -2.32 -2.40 -15.92
CA ILE A 612 -2.09 -0.96 -15.81
C ILE A 612 -1.50 -0.62 -14.44
N ARG A 613 -2.03 -1.23 -13.37
CA ARG A 613 -1.49 -1.07 -12.01
C ARG A 613 0.00 -1.42 -11.97
N ASP A 614 0.35 -2.61 -12.44
CA ASP A 614 1.73 -3.12 -12.38
C ASP A 614 2.70 -2.24 -13.20
N GLU A 615 2.28 -1.75 -14.37
CA GLU A 615 3.06 -0.80 -15.18
C GLU A 615 3.27 0.56 -14.48
N VAL A 616 2.22 1.12 -13.85
CA VAL A 616 2.34 2.42 -13.13
C VAL A 616 3.24 2.27 -11.91
N GLU A 617 3.09 1.18 -11.15
CA GLU A 617 3.95 0.89 -10.00
C GLU A 617 5.41 0.70 -10.42
N THR A 618 5.67 0.01 -11.53
CA THR A 618 7.02 -0.17 -12.09
C THR A 618 7.63 1.14 -12.58
N ASN A 619 6.83 1.96 -13.29
CA ASN A 619 7.25 3.28 -13.76
C ASN A 619 7.67 4.18 -12.60
N LEU A 620 6.93 4.18 -11.49
CA LEU A 620 7.30 4.97 -10.32
C LEU A 620 8.49 4.41 -9.55
N ALA A 621 8.66 3.09 -9.54
CA ALA A 621 9.77 2.44 -8.86
C ALA A 621 11.11 2.60 -9.61
N SER A 622 11.08 2.66 -10.94
CA SER A 622 12.31 2.54 -11.76
C SER A 622 12.39 3.44 -12.99
N GLY A 623 11.30 4.11 -13.38
CA GLY A 623 11.20 4.96 -14.57
C GLY A 623 11.30 6.46 -14.28
N LEU A 624 11.56 6.87 -13.04
CA LEU A 624 11.71 8.27 -12.66
C LEU A 624 13.11 8.81 -13.04
N PRO A 625 13.24 10.13 -13.31
CA PRO A 625 14.54 10.74 -13.57
C PRO A 625 15.51 10.61 -12.39
N ASP A 626 16.81 10.67 -12.66
CA ASP A 626 17.85 10.56 -11.64
C ASP A 626 17.62 11.53 -10.47
N GLY A 627 17.66 10.98 -9.25
CA GLY A 627 17.46 11.72 -8.01
C GLY A 627 16.00 11.88 -7.57
N PHE A 628 15.02 11.40 -8.36
CA PHE A 628 13.61 11.36 -7.96
C PHE A 628 13.26 10.04 -7.27
N ALA A 629 12.37 10.11 -6.28
CA ALA A 629 11.82 8.96 -5.57
C ALA A 629 10.29 8.93 -5.71
N GLY A 630 9.73 7.75 -6.00
CA GLY A 630 8.31 7.58 -6.29
C GLY A 630 7.59 6.67 -5.30
N LYS A 631 6.34 7.00 -4.96
CA LYS A 631 5.39 6.10 -4.27
C LYS A 631 4.09 6.00 -5.05
N ALA A 632 3.68 4.77 -5.34
CA ALA A 632 2.44 4.45 -6.04
C ALA A 632 1.48 3.72 -5.09
N GLU A 633 0.25 4.21 -4.95
CA GLU A 633 -0.85 3.53 -4.26
C GLU A 633 -2.00 3.32 -5.26
N ILE A 634 -1.92 2.22 -6.02
CA ILE A 634 -2.85 1.95 -7.13
C ILE A 634 -3.76 0.76 -6.77
N GLY A 635 -5.05 1.03 -6.58
CA GLY A 635 -6.05 0.02 -6.24
C GLY A 635 -6.79 -0.54 -7.45
N MET A 636 -7.35 -1.75 -7.30
CA MET A 636 -8.30 -2.28 -8.28
C MET A 636 -9.67 -1.64 -8.08
N ARG A 637 -10.21 -1.02 -9.13
CA ARG A 637 -11.59 -0.54 -9.15
C ARG A 637 -12.53 -1.74 -9.24
N GLN A 638 -13.51 -1.83 -8.33
CA GLN A 638 -14.45 -2.96 -8.27
C GLN A 638 -15.81 -2.62 -8.92
N THR A 639 -16.19 -1.33 -8.94
CA THR A 639 -17.48 -0.85 -9.45
C THR A 639 -17.31 -0.12 -10.78
N GLY A 640 -18.17 -0.42 -11.76
CA GLY A 640 -18.10 0.15 -13.10
C GLY A 640 -17.00 -0.43 -14.00
N CYS A 641 -16.49 -1.61 -13.65
CA CYS A 641 -15.50 -2.38 -14.42
C CYS A 641 -16.09 -3.55 -15.21
N VAL A 642 -17.39 -3.82 -15.04
CA VAL A 642 -18.11 -4.92 -15.69
C VAL A 642 -19.24 -4.33 -16.53
N ILE A 643 -19.16 -4.54 -17.84
CA ILE A 643 -20.33 -4.60 -18.73
C ILE A 643 -20.54 -6.09 -19.01
N ASP A 644 -21.80 -6.54 -19.07
CA ASP A 644 -22.21 -7.95 -19.13
C ASP A 644 -21.43 -8.82 -20.16
N PRO A 645 -21.24 -10.14 -19.92
CA PRO A 645 -20.75 -11.07 -20.94
C PRO A 645 -21.73 -11.07 -22.13
N PRO A 646 -21.31 -10.66 -23.35
CA PRO A 646 -20.05 -10.99 -24.06
C PRO A 646 -19.05 -9.81 -24.20
N SER A 647 -19.09 -8.80 -23.32
CA SER A 647 -18.26 -7.59 -23.43
C SER A 647 -16.98 -7.57 -22.57
N THR A 648 -16.49 -8.72 -22.09
CA THR A 648 -15.22 -8.86 -21.35
C THR A 648 -13.96 -8.99 -22.22
N CYS A 649 -14.02 -8.53 -23.48
CA CYS A 649 -12.92 -8.58 -24.45
C CYS A 649 -11.56 -8.19 -23.88
N GLN A 650 -11.54 -7.07 -23.16
CA GLN A 650 -10.32 -6.52 -22.59
C GLN A 650 -9.70 -7.44 -21.53
N ASN A 651 -10.52 -8.04 -20.67
CA ASN A 651 -10.04 -8.88 -19.58
C ASN A 651 -9.48 -10.20 -20.12
N GLU A 652 -10.11 -10.78 -21.14
CA GLU A 652 -9.64 -11.99 -21.79
C GLU A 652 -8.33 -11.76 -22.55
N LEU A 653 -8.20 -10.62 -23.24
CA LEU A 653 -6.95 -10.22 -23.88
C LEU A 653 -5.83 -9.90 -22.88
N ASP A 654 -6.15 -9.32 -21.72
CA ASP A 654 -5.18 -9.07 -20.65
C ASP A 654 -4.71 -10.41 -20.03
N ALA A 655 -5.63 -11.33 -19.75
CA ALA A 655 -5.31 -12.67 -19.26
C ALA A 655 -4.46 -13.47 -20.26
N LEU A 656 -4.75 -13.33 -21.57
CA LEU A 656 -3.92 -13.90 -22.63
C LEU A 656 -2.50 -13.34 -22.60
N THR A 657 -2.36 -12.01 -22.48
CA THR A 657 -1.07 -11.32 -22.46
C THR A 657 -0.23 -11.70 -21.24
N GLN A 658 -0.87 -11.98 -20.09
CA GLN A 658 -0.19 -12.49 -18.89
C GLN A 658 0.24 -13.95 -19.01
N ARG A 659 -0.55 -14.78 -19.72
CA ARG A 659 -0.27 -16.21 -19.91
C ARG A 659 0.77 -16.47 -20.99
N TYR A 660 0.73 -15.71 -22.08
CA TYR A 660 1.64 -15.85 -23.21
C TYR A 660 2.32 -14.52 -23.53
N TYR A 661 3.60 -14.45 -23.23
CA TYR A 661 4.44 -13.40 -23.80
C TYR A 661 4.65 -13.71 -25.28
N VAL A 662 4.18 -12.83 -26.18
CA VAL A 662 4.43 -12.98 -27.62
C VAL A 662 5.94 -12.87 -27.86
N MET A 663 6.57 -13.98 -28.23
CA MET A 663 8.02 -14.07 -28.36
C MET A 663 8.47 -13.54 -29.72
N PHE A 664 9.35 -12.54 -29.69
CA PHE A 664 10.06 -12.04 -30.88
C PHE A 664 11.55 -12.32 -30.74
N GLY A 665 12.20 -12.69 -31.85
CA GLY A 665 13.66 -12.79 -31.89
C GLY A 665 14.35 -11.47 -31.49
N GLN A 666 15.58 -11.56 -30.99
CA GLN A 666 16.35 -10.38 -30.61
C GLN A 666 16.52 -9.42 -31.80
N GLY A 667 16.18 -8.14 -31.60
CA GLY A 667 16.33 -7.10 -32.63
C GLY A 667 15.43 -7.27 -33.85
N THR A 668 14.51 -8.23 -33.87
CA THR A 668 13.61 -8.45 -35.01
C THR A 668 12.16 -8.13 -34.67
N ALA A 669 11.43 -7.69 -35.69
CA ALA A 669 9.97 -7.67 -35.73
C ALA A 669 9.38 -8.97 -36.32
N VAL A 670 10.25 -9.97 -36.56
CA VAL A 670 9.83 -11.27 -37.08
C VAL A 670 9.21 -12.05 -35.94
N VAL A 671 7.90 -12.28 -36.02
CA VAL A 671 7.21 -13.28 -35.20
C VAL A 671 7.64 -14.64 -35.70
N THR A 672 8.54 -15.30 -34.98
CA THR A 672 8.71 -16.75 -35.10
C THR A 672 7.47 -17.40 -34.52
N LEU A 673 6.64 -18.02 -35.37
CA LEU A 673 5.46 -18.78 -34.94
C LEU A 673 5.91 -20.12 -34.36
N ASP A 674 6.61 -20.06 -33.23
CA ASP A 674 6.85 -21.23 -32.41
C ASP A 674 5.51 -21.73 -31.82
N PRO A 675 5.42 -22.97 -31.32
CA PRO A 675 4.17 -23.53 -30.83
C PRO A 675 3.47 -22.70 -29.76
N VAL A 676 4.20 -21.90 -28.96
CA VAL A 676 3.63 -21.03 -27.93
C VAL A 676 3.01 -19.78 -28.57
N THR A 677 3.74 -19.11 -29.46
CA THR A 677 3.23 -17.92 -30.15
C THR A 677 2.05 -18.25 -31.08
N GLU A 678 2.06 -19.41 -31.74
CA GLU A 678 0.95 -19.86 -32.58
C GLU A 678 -0.34 -20.06 -31.78
N ARG A 679 -0.24 -20.63 -30.56
CA ARG A 679 -1.37 -20.76 -29.63
C ARG A 679 -1.88 -19.39 -29.18
N ALA A 680 -0.97 -18.47 -28.81
CA ALA A 680 -1.34 -17.12 -28.40
C ALA A 680 -2.09 -16.37 -29.51
N MET A 681 -1.63 -16.45 -30.77
CA MET A 681 -2.30 -15.82 -31.93
C MET A 681 -3.67 -16.44 -32.23
N THR A 682 -3.81 -17.75 -32.03
CA THR A 682 -5.08 -18.46 -32.22
C THR A 682 -6.11 -18.06 -31.16
N GLU A 683 -5.70 -18.01 -29.89
CA GLU A 683 -6.57 -17.63 -28.78
C GLU A 683 -6.93 -16.13 -28.85
N ALA A 684 -5.97 -15.25 -29.20
CA ALA A 684 -6.25 -13.84 -29.48
C ALA A 684 -7.31 -13.66 -30.57
N ALA A 685 -7.19 -14.40 -31.69
CA ALA A 685 -8.17 -14.34 -32.77
C ALA A 685 -9.55 -14.87 -32.33
N ALA A 686 -9.59 -15.89 -31.47
CA ALA A 686 -10.85 -16.42 -30.93
C ALA A 686 -11.56 -15.40 -30.02
N ILE A 687 -10.81 -14.70 -29.16
CA ILE A 687 -11.33 -13.65 -28.29
C ILE A 687 -11.83 -12.45 -29.11
N LEU A 688 -11.02 -11.97 -30.07
CA LEU A 688 -11.37 -10.81 -30.91
C LEU A 688 -12.62 -11.04 -31.78
N LYS A 689 -12.88 -12.29 -32.20
CA LYS A 689 -14.10 -12.67 -32.93
C LYS A 689 -15.36 -12.58 -32.08
N GLN A 690 -15.25 -12.67 -30.76
CA GLN A 690 -16.38 -12.52 -29.84
C GLN A 690 -16.76 -11.05 -29.65
N CYS A 691 -15.90 -10.11 -30.06
CA CYS A 691 -16.11 -8.67 -29.87
C CYS A 691 -15.88 -7.86 -31.17
N PRO A 692 -16.62 -8.17 -32.26
CA PRO A 692 -16.36 -7.60 -33.59
C PRO A 692 -16.64 -6.09 -33.69
N ALA A 693 -17.46 -5.53 -32.79
CA ALA A 693 -17.78 -4.11 -32.73
C ALA A 693 -16.71 -3.27 -32.01
N SER A 694 -15.79 -3.91 -31.29
CA SER A 694 -14.79 -3.22 -30.48
C SER A 694 -13.53 -2.92 -31.30
N ARG A 695 -13.11 -1.66 -31.36
CA ARG A 695 -11.79 -1.30 -31.89
C ARG A 695 -10.72 -1.71 -30.89
N VAL A 696 -9.64 -2.33 -31.35
CA VAL A 696 -8.55 -2.83 -30.52
C VAL A 696 -7.24 -2.24 -31.01
N THR A 697 -6.54 -1.55 -30.12
CA THR A 697 -5.17 -1.11 -30.32
C THR A 697 -4.22 -2.21 -29.90
N ILE A 698 -3.35 -2.63 -30.81
CA ILE A 698 -2.25 -3.55 -30.58
C ILE A 698 -1.04 -2.71 -30.19
N GLU A 699 -0.59 -2.87 -28.96
CA GLU A 699 0.43 -2.05 -28.33
C GLU A 699 1.74 -2.84 -28.21
N GLY A 700 2.79 -2.39 -28.90
CA GLY A 700 4.10 -3.02 -28.88
C GLY A 700 5.04 -2.37 -27.88
N HIS A 701 5.84 -3.21 -27.20
CA HIS A 701 6.81 -2.78 -26.18
C HIS A 701 8.20 -3.38 -26.44
N ALA A 702 9.22 -2.69 -25.95
CA ALA A 702 10.63 -3.05 -26.04
C ALA A 702 11.31 -2.94 -24.67
N ASN A 703 12.49 -3.56 -24.55
CA ASN A 703 13.33 -3.46 -23.36
C ASN A 703 14.59 -2.62 -23.68
N LEU A 704 15.19 -2.02 -22.65
CA LEU A 704 16.27 -1.04 -22.78
C LEU A 704 17.56 -1.60 -23.41
N ASP A 705 17.74 -2.91 -23.38
CA ASP A 705 18.98 -3.59 -23.81
C ASP A 705 19.21 -3.62 -25.33
N GLY A 706 18.37 -2.92 -26.09
CA GLY A 706 18.47 -2.72 -27.54
C GLY A 706 19.24 -1.47 -27.98
N GLU A 707 19.69 -0.59 -27.08
CA GLU A 707 20.46 0.62 -27.43
C GLU A 707 21.92 0.32 -27.83
N ARG A 708 22.11 -0.42 -28.93
CA ARG A 708 23.33 -0.27 -29.75
C ARG A 708 23.13 0.96 -30.65
N SER A 709 24.21 1.68 -30.95
CA SER A 709 24.21 2.77 -31.93
C SER A 709 23.39 2.38 -33.19
N GLY A 710 22.34 3.14 -33.49
CA GLY A 710 21.50 2.96 -34.67
C GLY A 710 20.17 2.19 -34.48
N PHE A 711 19.84 1.70 -33.28
CA PHE A 711 18.57 1.00 -33.03
C PHE A 711 17.52 1.91 -32.39
N ASN A 712 16.32 1.97 -32.98
CA ASN A 712 15.17 2.71 -32.45
C ASN A 712 14.14 1.75 -31.85
N ASN A 713 14.02 1.73 -30.52
CA ASN A 713 13.09 0.87 -29.79
C ASN A 713 11.62 1.19 -30.06
N LEU A 714 11.29 2.47 -30.32
CA LEU A 714 9.95 2.89 -30.68
C LEU A 714 9.54 2.27 -32.03
N ASP A 715 10.40 2.40 -33.05
CA ASP A 715 10.18 1.81 -34.36
C ASP A 715 10.11 0.26 -34.31
N LEU A 716 11.00 -0.38 -33.55
CA LEU A 716 10.96 -1.84 -33.35
C LEU A 716 9.65 -2.30 -32.72
N SER A 717 9.22 -1.63 -31.65
CA SER A 717 7.98 -1.94 -30.94
C SER A 717 6.76 -1.78 -31.85
N ASN A 718 6.74 -0.74 -32.69
CA ASN A 718 5.68 -0.50 -33.67
C ASN A 718 5.64 -1.59 -34.74
N ARG A 719 6.80 -1.98 -35.30
CA ARG A 719 6.88 -3.06 -36.30
C ARG A 719 6.43 -4.42 -35.74
N ARG A 720 6.71 -4.70 -34.47
CA ARG A 720 6.23 -5.92 -33.78
C ARG A 720 4.72 -5.97 -33.68
N ALA A 721 4.11 -4.86 -33.23
CA ALA A 721 2.66 -4.75 -33.14
C ALA A 721 1.99 -4.82 -34.54
N LEU A 722 2.63 -4.23 -35.56
CA LEU A 722 2.17 -4.37 -36.95
C LEU A 722 2.22 -5.83 -37.42
N ARG A 723 3.29 -6.57 -37.09
CA ARG A 723 3.38 -7.98 -37.47
C ARG A 723 2.27 -8.81 -36.83
N VAL A 724 1.95 -8.58 -35.55
CA VAL A 724 0.83 -9.23 -34.87
C VAL A 724 -0.51 -8.90 -35.54
N ARG A 725 -0.73 -7.64 -35.92
CA ARG A 725 -1.92 -7.23 -36.70
C ARG A 725 -2.07 -8.06 -37.97
N GLU A 726 -1.01 -8.20 -38.77
CA GLU A 726 -1.05 -8.96 -40.02
C GLU A 726 -1.31 -10.46 -39.80
N GLU A 727 -0.83 -11.04 -38.70
CA GLU A 727 -1.12 -12.44 -38.33
C GLU A 727 -2.59 -12.65 -37.92
N LEU A 728 -3.17 -11.69 -37.20
CA LEU A 728 -4.58 -11.71 -36.79
C LEU A 728 -5.52 -11.51 -37.97
N ILE A 729 -5.16 -10.62 -38.91
CA ILE A 729 -5.90 -10.44 -40.17
C ILE A 729 -5.95 -11.75 -40.95
N ARG A 730 -4.81 -12.46 -41.07
CA ARG A 730 -4.76 -13.78 -41.71
C ARG A 730 -5.61 -14.85 -41.01
N ARG A 731 -5.92 -14.66 -39.74
CA ARG A 731 -6.80 -15.54 -38.93
C ARG A 731 -8.27 -15.09 -38.93
N GLY A 732 -8.62 -14.11 -39.76
CA GLY A 732 -9.99 -13.68 -40.03
C GLY A 732 -10.49 -12.53 -39.15
N ILE A 733 -9.59 -11.74 -38.56
CA ILE A 733 -9.96 -10.49 -37.88
C ILE A 733 -10.04 -9.35 -38.90
N GLY A 734 -11.09 -8.53 -38.83
CA GLY A 734 -11.26 -7.40 -39.74
C GLY A 734 -10.15 -6.36 -39.56
N PRO A 735 -9.46 -5.88 -40.61
CA PRO A 735 -8.39 -4.89 -40.49
C PRO A 735 -8.85 -3.57 -39.85
N ALA A 736 -10.11 -3.19 -40.03
CA ALA A 736 -10.71 -1.99 -39.43
C ALA A 736 -10.94 -2.10 -37.92
N GLN A 737 -10.89 -3.32 -37.37
CA GLN A 737 -10.97 -3.57 -35.93
C GLN A 737 -9.62 -3.33 -35.23
N LEU A 738 -8.51 -3.33 -35.98
CA LEU A 738 -7.16 -3.37 -35.41
C LEU A 738 -6.34 -2.11 -35.74
N GLU A 739 -5.96 -1.39 -34.68
CA GLU A 739 -5.00 -0.29 -34.72
C GLU A 739 -3.65 -0.72 -34.12
N VAL A 740 -2.58 -0.01 -34.43
CA VAL A 740 -1.21 -0.36 -34.00
C VAL A 740 -0.55 0.84 -33.35
N ARG A 741 0.11 0.65 -32.21
CA ARG A 741 0.89 1.68 -31.54
C ARG A 741 2.15 1.08 -30.90
N GLY A 742 3.30 1.70 -31.13
CA GLY A 742 4.55 1.37 -30.43
C GLY A 742 4.76 2.31 -29.23
N TYR A 743 5.26 1.76 -28.12
CA TYR A 743 5.63 2.53 -26.92
C TYR A 743 7.13 2.44 -26.57
N GLY A 744 7.91 1.72 -27.38
CA GLY A 744 9.33 1.56 -27.12
C GLY A 744 9.58 1.03 -25.71
N THR A 745 10.43 1.72 -24.96
CA THR A 745 10.80 1.39 -23.57
C THR A 745 10.03 2.19 -22.53
N ASP A 746 9.05 3.00 -22.94
CA ASP A 746 8.40 4.00 -22.07
C ASP A 746 7.33 3.41 -21.13
N ARG A 747 7.05 2.11 -21.23
CA ARG A 747 6.04 1.39 -20.43
C ARG A 747 6.53 0.00 -19.97
N PRO A 748 7.60 -0.06 -19.15
CA PRO A 748 8.08 -1.31 -18.56
C PRO A 748 7.02 -1.95 -17.65
N LEU A 749 6.90 -3.27 -17.73
CA LEU A 749 6.12 -4.08 -16.79
C LEU A 749 6.97 -4.51 -15.59
N VAL A 750 8.29 -4.60 -15.77
CA VAL A 750 9.27 -4.79 -14.70
C VAL A 750 10.47 -3.88 -14.94
N ALA A 751 11.20 -3.55 -13.87
CA ALA A 751 12.33 -2.63 -13.93
C ALA A 751 13.40 -3.06 -14.96
N HIS A 752 14.00 -2.07 -15.64
CA HIS A 752 15.09 -2.33 -16.56
C HIS A 752 16.31 -2.84 -15.78
N GLY A 753 16.65 -4.13 -15.94
CA GLY A 753 17.72 -4.81 -15.20
C GLY A 753 17.25 -6.02 -14.39
N ASP A 754 15.94 -6.18 -14.20
CA ASP A 754 15.37 -7.42 -13.67
C ASP A 754 15.77 -8.62 -14.59
N PRO A 755 16.13 -9.79 -14.03
CA PRO A 755 16.44 -10.99 -14.82
C PRO A 755 15.36 -11.34 -15.85
N ASP A 756 14.09 -11.07 -15.54
CA ASP A 756 12.94 -11.31 -16.39
C ASP A 756 12.60 -10.13 -17.33
N ALA A 757 13.27 -8.98 -17.20
CA ALA A 757 12.95 -7.77 -17.98
C ALA A 757 12.96 -8.00 -19.48
N ARG A 758 13.88 -8.85 -19.95
CA ARG A 758 13.98 -9.22 -21.37
C ARG A 758 12.72 -9.93 -21.87
N VAL A 759 12.07 -10.73 -21.04
CA VAL A 759 10.87 -11.49 -21.39
C VAL A 759 9.62 -10.65 -21.18
N LYS A 760 9.50 -10.00 -20.01
CA LYS A 760 8.29 -9.28 -19.60
C LYS A 760 8.11 -7.92 -20.30
N ASN A 761 9.20 -7.20 -20.59
CA ASN A 761 9.10 -5.89 -21.26
C ASN A 761 9.01 -6.01 -22.80
N ARG A 762 9.46 -7.13 -23.38
CA ARG A 762 9.33 -7.40 -24.82
C ARG A 762 8.01 -8.08 -25.14
N ARG A 763 6.92 -7.33 -24.98
CA ARG A 763 5.55 -7.85 -25.13
C ARG A 763 4.76 -7.11 -26.20
N VAL A 764 3.65 -7.73 -26.59
CA VAL A 764 2.54 -7.07 -27.26
C VAL A 764 1.33 -7.23 -26.35
N GLN A 765 0.61 -6.13 -26.12
CA GLN A 765 -0.62 -6.11 -25.35
C GLN A 765 -1.75 -5.53 -26.20
N PHE A 766 -2.99 -5.79 -25.79
CA PHE A 766 -4.16 -5.32 -26.51
C PHE A 766 -4.93 -4.35 -25.63
N THR A 767 -5.32 -3.21 -26.19
CA THR A 767 -6.17 -2.23 -25.53
C THR A 767 -7.42 -2.02 -26.38
N VAL A 768 -8.56 -2.44 -25.84
CA VAL A 768 -9.88 -2.28 -26.41
C VAL A 768 -10.30 -0.83 -26.18
N ALA A 769 -10.69 -0.14 -27.26
CA ALA A 769 -11.25 1.20 -27.19
C ALA A 769 -12.54 1.15 -26.35
N LYS A 770 -12.63 2.07 -25.39
CA LYS A 770 -13.80 2.23 -24.51
C LYS A 770 -14.99 2.80 -25.25
#